data_AF-A0A955DRB0-F1
#
_entry.id   AF-A0A955DRB0-F1
#
_cell.length_a   1.000
_cell.length_b   1.000
_cell.length_c   1.000
_cell.angle_alpha   90.00
_cell.angle_beta   90.00
_cell.angle_gamma   90.00
#
_symmetry.space_group_name_H-M   'P 1'
#
loop_
_entity.id
_entity.type
_entity.pdbx_description
1 polymer ?
#
loop_
_entity_poly.entity_id
_entity_poly.type
_entity_poly.pdbx_seq_one_letter_code
_entity_poly.pdbx_strand_id
1 'polypeptide(L)'
;MQNIGIKIALIVFIIGLCLWSMFPLKERIRLGKDLRGGVSLIYTVDIAANADNPQEILAQTITVLKERINPTGVLDISMEPIGRNRIEIVMPLPNDEVKALQEDYKVALEALLEKAAIPEAQLIGSLENGTAVAQWGGAEGTARYEIIAQLQTSHDEIESARLALKNLDATPDADAAVVRQAQFRLARALDDYDRRLDLAKRQSLPESRLTRALGLSNDPQKVVNELDQPVIDPETGRQALGPSPREIALDGIRADFAYIADELDDLIVKYNDYQAKRTGFDDPEDLMRLLRGAGVLEFHIAVTPSNLSGGLDVAAMRESLQSVGPDNTESTVARWFPINNVEQWVDQPGDLKLIQDNPEAFFARRALFATEYDGIPFVLLYTTDDKEMTHAPGKKKWSVTSTFPTVDQLGRPAAGFRLDQSGGGLMAKLTGAHVGEPMAIVLDGEIYTAPNLNSMISDSGIIQGSFSKAQLDYLTRVLTSGTLEARLSQDPIAMNTLGPSIGADNLNRGMWSFVIAVIAVCVFMLMYYFFAGLVANIALLANGIMIFGFMAMISGTFTLPGLAGIVLTIGMAVDANVLIYERIREEIMEGVLDLRGCIREGYGKALSTILDANITNLIVCAALAQTATTEVKGFAITLSIGIAATLFTALFVTRQIYYLYTDWLGRESLPMLPSVVPWIHRTLEPNINWIGLRKIFWVISGSAIIASLVLIYARGTDMFDTEFRGGVSITMRTRLADPGSDSTERLQLVQSVVNERIHEVAQKAATDAGPDSLVARVASEVQRANVLTVGSTTVTSDGELACERFQIKVATPKGVADDEDITPAVSSIINEAFGSELDITRPLVFDGVTGGTYAEYTYPIESAALGDNINMPSKRFNVADYIGGVAVVIANVDPPASPEDVASRIERMRNQPDFADTLGRQTTIIPLNQSADGSGSTDLAILVFDDTMNYRDQDDYDLVNTRLAQREWELAKSALAEGSTFEQVSSYSSSVAKSLAASAIVAVTLTLLGILVYIWVRFGSLRYSVAAIVALMHEFTIALGLLALTSYIARSGLGGFVLG
;
A
#
# COMPACT_ATOMS: atom_id res chain seq x y z
N MET A 1 10.61 17.23 -54.72
CA MET A 1 9.75 16.04 -54.84
C MET A 1 10.62 14.80 -55.09
N GLN A 2 11.51 14.49 -54.14
CA GLN A 2 12.42 13.33 -54.15
C GLN A 2 12.31 12.69 -52.75
N ASN A 3 12.55 11.38 -52.65
CA ASN A 3 12.60 10.58 -51.41
C ASN A 3 11.26 10.11 -50.79
N ILE A 4 10.22 9.80 -51.58
CA ILE A 4 8.97 9.22 -51.05
C ILE A 4 9.20 7.89 -50.32
N GLY A 5 10.02 7.00 -50.89
CA GLY A 5 10.36 5.73 -50.24
C GLY A 5 10.94 5.92 -48.85
N ILE A 6 11.80 6.92 -48.66
CA ILE A 6 12.38 7.26 -47.35
C ILE A 6 11.31 7.81 -46.40
N LYS A 7 10.38 8.64 -46.88
CA LYS A 7 9.30 9.20 -46.05
C LYS A 7 8.31 8.13 -45.59
N ILE A 8 7.93 7.21 -46.48
CA ILE A 8 7.07 6.08 -46.14
C ILE A 8 7.81 5.14 -45.19
N ALA A 9 9.08 4.84 -45.45
CA ALA A 9 9.92 4.06 -44.54
C ALA A 9 10.00 4.71 -43.15
N LEU A 10 10.11 6.04 -43.07
CA LEU A 10 10.08 6.77 -41.80
C LEU A 10 8.75 6.60 -41.06
N ILE A 11 7.61 6.69 -41.76
CA ILE A 11 6.28 6.49 -41.16
C ILE A 11 6.16 5.06 -40.63
N VAL A 12 6.51 4.06 -41.44
CA VAL A 12 6.47 2.65 -41.06
C VAL A 12 7.43 2.38 -39.89
N PHE A 13 8.61 3.01 -39.89
CA PHE A 13 9.57 2.90 -38.79
C PHE A 13 9.02 3.48 -37.49
N ILE A 14 8.44 4.69 -37.52
CA ILE A 14 7.86 5.32 -36.33
C ILE A 14 6.68 4.50 -35.79
N ILE A 15 5.75 4.08 -36.66
CA ILE A 15 4.62 3.24 -36.25
C ILE A 15 5.11 1.89 -35.74
N GLY A 16 6.08 1.27 -36.42
CA GLY A 16 6.69 0.00 -36.01
C GLY A 16 7.41 0.10 -34.65
N LEU A 17 8.12 1.20 -34.40
CA LEU A 17 8.75 1.49 -33.11
C LEU A 17 7.71 1.66 -32.00
N CYS A 18 6.63 2.39 -32.25
CA CYS A 18 5.52 2.55 -31.32
C CYS A 18 4.84 1.19 -31.03
N LEU A 19 4.58 0.37 -32.04
CA LEU A 19 4.00 -0.97 -31.85
C LEU A 19 4.94 -1.91 -31.10
N TRP A 20 6.25 -1.84 -31.36
CA TRP A 20 7.26 -2.62 -30.65
C TRP A 20 7.35 -2.22 -29.17
N SER A 21 7.33 -0.91 -28.89
CA SER A 21 7.27 -0.36 -27.52
C SER A 21 6.07 -0.89 -26.72
N MET A 22 4.94 -1.13 -27.39
CA MET A 22 3.72 -1.62 -26.74
C MET A 22 3.76 -3.11 -26.40
N PHE A 23 4.75 -3.90 -26.84
CA PHE A 23 4.73 -5.36 -26.64
C PHE A 23 5.70 -5.82 -25.53
N PRO A 24 5.26 -6.62 -24.54
CA PRO A 24 3.90 -7.10 -24.30
C PRO A 24 2.98 -6.03 -23.65
N LEU A 25 1.75 -5.91 -24.17
CA LEU A 25 0.77 -4.86 -23.84
C LEU A 25 0.42 -4.79 -22.36
N LYS A 26 0.29 -5.94 -21.70
CA LYS A 26 -0.17 -6.03 -20.31
C LYS A 26 0.88 -5.54 -19.30
N GLU A 27 2.16 -5.63 -19.64
CA GLU A 27 3.26 -5.30 -18.70
C GLU A 27 3.81 -3.88 -18.93
N ARG A 28 3.67 -3.34 -20.15
CA ARG A 28 4.23 -2.03 -20.53
C ARG A 28 3.30 -0.85 -20.25
N ILE A 29 2.00 -1.10 -20.13
CA ILE A 29 1.00 -0.05 -19.87
C ILE A 29 0.79 0.08 -18.36
N ARG A 30 1.31 1.16 -17.77
CA ARG A 30 1.06 1.47 -16.35
C ARG A 30 -0.28 2.15 -16.22
N LEU A 31 -1.20 1.52 -15.50
CA LEU A 31 -2.50 2.10 -15.17
C LEU A 31 -2.37 2.96 -13.91
N GLY A 32 -2.99 4.13 -13.93
CA GLY A 32 -3.09 5.01 -12.79
C GLY A 32 -4.04 4.47 -11.73
N LYS A 33 -3.95 5.03 -10.52
CA LYS A 33 -4.78 4.61 -9.39
C LYS A 33 -6.27 4.62 -9.73
N ASP A 34 -6.75 5.57 -10.52
CA ASP A 34 -8.17 5.69 -10.91
C ASP A 34 -8.69 4.52 -11.77
N LEU A 35 -7.77 3.77 -12.40
CA LEU A 35 -8.06 2.68 -13.32
C LEU A 35 -7.66 1.30 -12.78
N ARG A 36 -6.64 1.23 -11.92
CA ARG A 36 -6.18 -0.02 -11.30
C ARG A 36 -6.71 -0.22 -9.88
N GLY A 37 -7.20 0.85 -9.24
CA GLY A 37 -7.33 0.93 -7.79
C GLY A 37 -5.97 1.19 -7.12
N GLY A 38 -6.03 1.72 -5.91
CA GLY A 38 -4.85 2.13 -5.17
C GLY A 38 -5.17 3.11 -4.05
N VAL A 39 -4.16 3.41 -3.25
CA VAL A 39 -4.19 4.47 -2.25
C VAL A 39 -3.24 5.60 -2.65
N SER A 40 -3.64 6.81 -2.31
CA SER A 40 -2.90 8.05 -2.47
C SER A 40 -2.83 8.72 -1.11
N LEU A 41 -1.63 8.87 -0.55
CA LEU A 41 -1.40 9.48 0.75
C LEU A 41 -0.61 10.77 0.56
N ILE A 42 -1.10 11.88 1.10
CA ILE A 42 -0.38 13.14 1.08
C ILE A 42 0.13 13.43 2.49
N TYR A 43 1.44 13.55 2.61
CA TYR A 43 2.12 13.88 3.86
C TYR A 43 2.72 15.28 3.80
N THR A 44 2.78 15.94 4.95
CA THR A 44 3.56 17.16 5.11
C THR A 44 4.98 16.79 5.52
N VAL A 45 5.95 17.44 4.91
CA VAL A 45 7.36 17.39 5.29
C VAL A 45 7.69 18.66 6.08
N ASP A 46 8.23 18.50 7.28
CA ASP A 46 8.72 19.62 8.09
C ASP A 46 10.02 20.17 7.49
N ILE A 47 9.90 21.30 6.78
CA ILE A 47 11.02 22.01 6.18
C ILE A 47 11.15 23.35 6.91
N ALA A 48 12.34 23.63 7.43
CA ALA A 48 12.62 24.88 8.10
C ALA A 48 12.29 26.08 7.19
N ALA A 49 11.61 27.09 7.72
CA ALA A 49 11.13 28.25 6.96
C ALA A 49 12.23 29.01 6.18
N ASN A 50 13.49 28.88 6.60
CA ASN A 50 14.66 29.52 5.97
C ASN A 50 15.49 28.57 5.09
N ALA A 51 14.97 27.39 4.70
CA ALA A 51 15.71 26.48 3.83
C ALA A 51 15.91 27.10 2.44
N ASP A 52 17.17 27.15 1.99
CA ASP A 52 17.55 27.76 0.70
C ASP A 52 16.96 27.00 -0.51
N ASN A 53 16.75 25.67 -0.39
CA ASN A 53 16.19 24.85 -1.47
C ASN A 53 15.23 23.74 -0.98
N PRO A 54 13.94 24.06 -0.72
CA PRO A 54 12.95 23.08 -0.26
C PRO A 54 12.69 21.92 -1.23
N GLN A 55 12.81 22.16 -2.54
CA GLN A 55 12.56 21.12 -3.56
C GLN A 55 13.64 20.04 -3.56
N GLU A 56 14.88 20.42 -3.31
CA GLU A 56 15.98 19.47 -3.18
C GLU A 56 15.86 18.63 -1.91
N ILE A 57 15.44 19.24 -0.79
CA ILE A 57 15.15 18.51 0.44
C ILE A 57 14.03 17.49 0.19
N LEU A 58 12.93 17.89 -0.46
CA LEU A 58 11.84 16.96 -0.84
C LEU A 58 12.34 15.82 -1.73
N ALA A 59 13.15 16.12 -2.74
CA ALA A 59 13.70 15.10 -3.64
C ALA A 59 14.62 14.10 -2.91
N GLN A 60 15.43 14.59 -1.96
CA GLN A 60 16.27 13.75 -1.12
C GLN A 60 15.41 12.88 -0.18
N THR A 61 14.40 13.44 0.48
CA THR A 61 13.45 12.69 1.32
C THR A 61 12.73 11.61 0.52
N ILE A 62 12.24 11.94 -0.68
CA ILE A 62 11.60 10.96 -1.58
C ILE A 62 12.57 9.83 -1.94
N THR A 63 13.83 10.15 -2.21
CA THR A 63 14.83 9.14 -2.57
C THR A 63 15.09 8.17 -1.40
N VAL A 64 15.21 8.69 -0.17
CA VAL A 64 15.33 7.87 1.05
C VAL A 64 14.11 6.97 1.23
N LEU A 65 12.92 7.56 1.13
CA LEU A 65 11.66 6.84 1.27
C LEU A 65 11.52 5.72 0.24
N LYS A 66 11.90 5.98 -1.01
CA LYS A 66 11.80 5.02 -2.11
C LYS A 66 12.78 3.87 -1.97
N GLU A 67 14.06 4.15 -1.69
CA GLU A 67 15.10 3.13 -1.46
C GLU A 67 14.74 2.20 -0.29
N ARG A 68 13.88 2.64 0.63
CA ARG A 68 13.52 1.86 1.81
C ARG A 68 12.19 1.14 1.74
N ILE A 69 11.16 1.80 1.23
CA ILE A 69 9.85 1.17 1.06
C ILE A 69 9.90 0.15 -0.08
N ASN A 70 10.78 0.39 -1.06
CA ASN A 70 10.93 -0.45 -2.23
C ASN A 70 12.42 -0.68 -2.57
N PRO A 71 13.19 -1.35 -1.70
CA PRO A 71 14.63 -1.54 -1.87
C PRO A 71 14.95 -2.40 -3.10
N THR A 72 14.09 -3.36 -3.40
CA THR A 72 14.21 -4.25 -4.56
C THR A 72 13.72 -3.62 -5.86
N GLY A 73 13.01 -2.48 -5.79
CA GLY A 73 12.40 -1.83 -6.94
C GLY A 73 11.21 -2.57 -7.55
N VAL A 74 10.74 -3.64 -6.91
CA VAL A 74 9.64 -4.51 -7.41
C VAL A 74 8.27 -3.85 -7.25
N LEU A 75 8.06 -3.13 -6.13
CA LEU A 75 6.77 -2.50 -5.84
C LEU A 75 6.53 -1.31 -6.80
N ASP A 76 5.31 -1.11 -7.25
CA ASP A 76 4.92 0.01 -8.11
C ASP A 76 4.43 1.19 -7.26
N ILE A 77 5.26 1.61 -6.31
CA ILE A 77 4.99 2.76 -5.45
C ILE A 77 5.65 3.99 -6.07
N SER A 78 4.82 5.01 -6.33
CA SER A 78 5.28 6.31 -6.85
C SER A 78 5.21 7.36 -5.76
N MET A 79 6.21 8.25 -5.73
CA MET A 79 6.32 9.32 -4.75
C MET A 79 6.65 10.60 -5.50
N GLU A 80 5.80 11.61 -5.36
CA GLU A 80 5.90 12.85 -6.10
C GLU A 80 5.82 14.05 -5.15
N PRO A 81 6.67 15.08 -5.31
CA PRO A 81 6.57 16.28 -4.50
C PRO A 81 5.34 17.11 -4.89
N ILE A 82 4.59 17.55 -3.89
CA ILE A 82 3.48 18.50 -4.04
C ILE A 82 3.82 19.82 -3.36
N GLY A 83 3.79 20.90 -4.13
CA GLY A 83 4.07 22.24 -3.59
C GLY A 83 5.49 22.38 -3.05
N ARG A 84 5.63 22.98 -1.86
CA ARG A 84 6.95 23.32 -1.26
C ARG A 84 7.39 22.36 -0.16
N ASN A 85 6.46 21.63 0.45
CA ASN A 85 6.70 20.87 1.67
C ASN A 85 5.78 19.64 1.80
N ARG A 86 5.29 19.06 0.68
CA ARG A 86 4.42 17.89 0.73
C ARG A 86 4.91 16.82 -0.23
N ILE A 87 4.61 15.58 0.11
CA ILE A 87 4.89 14.41 -0.72
C ILE A 87 3.58 13.65 -0.88
N GLU A 88 3.22 13.34 -2.12
CA GLU A 88 2.17 12.39 -2.45
C GLU A 88 2.81 11.03 -2.70
N ILE A 89 2.30 10.02 -2.01
CA ILE A 89 2.73 8.63 -2.14
C ILE A 89 1.54 7.85 -2.69
N VAL A 90 1.68 7.29 -3.88
CA VAL A 90 0.66 6.49 -4.54
C VAL A 90 1.10 5.05 -4.62
N MET A 91 0.27 4.15 -4.14
CA MET A 91 0.48 2.71 -4.14
C MET A 91 -0.74 1.98 -4.71
N PRO A 92 -0.57 1.00 -5.60
CA PRO A 92 -1.68 0.15 -6.04
C PRO A 92 -2.08 -0.85 -4.98
N LEU A 93 -3.38 -1.15 -4.92
CA LEU A 93 -3.90 -2.24 -4.11
C LEU A 93 -3.87 -3.56 -4.90
N PRO A 94 -3.77 -4.72 -4.22
CA PRO A 94 -3.77 -6.03 -4.88
C PRO A 94 -5.05 -6.24 -5.70
N ASN A 95 -4.87 -6.63 -6.96
CA ASN A 95 -5.99 -7.04 -7.81
C ASN A 95 -6.46 -8.46 -7.43
N ASP A 96 -7.58 -8.92 -8.00
CA ASP A 96 -8.16 -10.23 -7.67
C ASP A 96 -7.21 -11.40 -7.98
N GLU A 97 -6.32 -11.25 -8.97
CA GLU A 97 -5.31 -12.27 -9.30
C GLU A 97 -4.23 -12.38 -8.22
N VAL A 98 -3.72 -11.26 -7.72
CA VAL A 98 -2.74 -11.24 -6.62
C VAL A 98 -3.37 -11.74 -5.32
N LYS A 99 -4.64 -11.41 -5.06
CA LYS A 99 -5.39 -11.95 -3.92
C LYS A 99 -5.56 -13.47 -4.01
N ALA A 100 -5.83 -14.01 -5.19
CA ALA A 100 -5.91 -15.46 -5.38
C ALA A 100 -4.55 -16.14 -5.14
N LEU A 101 -3.45 -15.57 -5.66
CA LEU A 101 -2.10 -16.10 -5.40
C LEU A 101 -1.71 -16.01 -3.92
N GLN A 102 -2.12 -14.95 -3.24
CA GLN A 102 -1.92 -14.80 -1.80
C GLN A 102 -2.68 -15.90 -1.04
N GLU A 103 -3.93 -16.16 -1.42
CA GLU A 103 -4.74 -17.20 -0.82
C GLU A 103 -4.12 -18.59 -1.07
N ASP A 104 -3.68 -18.86 -2.30
CA ASP A 104 -2.99 -20.12 -2.64
C ASP A 104 -1.72 -20.32 -1.79
N TYR A 105 -0.96 -19.25 -1.56
CA TYR A 105 0.20 -19.24 -0.65
C TYR A 105 -0.22 -19.51 0.80
N LYS A 106 -1.24 -18.83 1.32
CA LYS A 106 -1.72 -19.01 2.70
C LYS A 106 -2.22 -20.43 2.97
N VAL A 107 -3.03 -20.96 2.06
CA VAL A 107 -3.54 -22.34 2.14
C VAL A 107 -2.39 -23.35 2.12
N ALA A 108 -1.36 -23.11 1.29
CA ALA A 108 -0.17 -23.95 1.27
C ALA A 108 0.65 -23.85 2.56
N LEU A 109 0.77 -22.64 3.12
CA LEU A 109 1.48 -22.38 4.36
C LEU A 109 0.80 -23.11 5.52
N GLU A 110 -0.51 -22.95 5.67
CA GLU A 110 -1.30 -23.59 6.72
C GLU A 110 -1.23 -25.11 6.62
N ALA A 111 -1.38 -25.66 5.42
CA ALA A 111 -1.28 -27.11 5.19
C ALA A 111 0.13 -27.66 5.48
N LEU A 112 1.18 -26.87 5.24
CA LEU A 112 2.55 -27.25 5.58
C LEU A 112 2.75 -27.23 7.10
N LEU A 113 2.30 -26.17 7.78
CA LEU A 113 2.41 -26.04 9.23
C LEU A 113 1.63 -27.13 9.97
N GLU A 114 0.42 -27.46 9.50
CA GLU A 114 -0.38 -28.56 10.06
C GLU A 114 0.36 -29.91 9.96
N LYS A 115 1.03 -30.16 8.83
CA LYS A 115 1.87 -31.36 8.65
C LYS A 115 3.17 -31.31 9.45
N ALA A 116 3.75 -30.13 9.62
CA ALA A 116 4.99 -29.93 10.35
C ALA A 116 4.81 -29.99 11.87
N ALA A 117 3.57 -29.79 12.35
CA ALA A 117 3.21 -29.97 13.75
C ALA A 117 3.40 -31.41 14.21
N ILE A 118 3.71 -31.60 15.49
CA ILE A 118 3.81 -32.92 16.12
C ILE A 118 2.55 -33.14 16.99
N PRO A 119 1.51 -33.84 16.49
CA PRO A 119 0.28 -34.04 17.24
C PRO A 119 0.54 -35.03 18.37
N GLU A 120 0.18 -34.66 19.60
CA GLU A 120 0.45 -35.47 20.80
C GLU A 120 -0.07 -36.91 20.66
N ALA A 121 -1.29 -37.08 20.15
CA ALA A 121 -1.88 -38.41 19.96
C ALA A 121 -1.07 -39.29 18.98
N GLN A 122 -0.51 -38.70 17.91
CA GLN A 122 0.30 -39.44 16.94
C GLN A 122 1.70 -39.73 17.48
N LEU A 123 2.28 -38.77 18.22
CA LEU A 123 3.56 -38.94 18.89
C LEU A 123 3.49 -40.08 19.91
N ILE A 124 2.47 -40.09 20.79
CA ILE A 124 2.23 -41.18 21.75
C ILE A 124 2.09 -42.52 21.03
N GLY A 125 1.28 -42.60 19.97
CA GLY A 125 1.14 -43.82 19.19
C GLY A 125 2.46 -44.30 18.55
N SER A 126 3.35 -43.38 18.15
CA SER A 126 4.67 -43.73 17.63
C SER A 126 5.67 -44.15 18.72
N LEU A 127 5.52 -43.63 19.94
CA LEU A 127 6.31 -44.04 21.11
C LEU A 127 5.95 -45.47 21.54
N GLU A 128 4.66 -45.80 21.57
CA GLU A 128 4.17 -47.16 21.88
C GLU A 128 4.69 -48.21 20.88
N ASN A 129 4.87 -47.80 19.62
CA ASN A 129 5.35 -48.68 18.54
C ASN A 129 6.89 -48.66 18.38
N GLY A 130 7.60 -47.81 19.13
CA GLY A 130 9.06 -47.65 19.04
C GLY A 130 9.55 -46.98 17.76
N THR A 131 8.68 -46.28 17.02
CA THR A 131 8.99 -45.63 15.73
C THR A 131 9.14 -44.12 15.84
N ALA A 132 9.00 -43.54 17.04
CA ALA A 132 9.00 -42.09 17.24
C ALA A 132 10.26 -41.38 16.71
N VAL A 133 11.44 -41.95 16.94
CA VAL A 133 12.72 -41.38 16.48
C VAL A 133 12.81 -41.36 14.95
N ALA A 134 12.39 -42.45 14.31
CA ALA A 134 12.44 -42.56 12.85
C ALA A 134 11.43 -41.62 12.15
N GLN A 135 10.30 -41.34 12.81
CA GLN A 135 9.22 -40.55 12.25
C GLN A 135 9.37 -39.05 12.55
N TRP A 136 9.84 -38.68 13.75
CA TRP A 136 9.83 -37.31 14.26
C TRP A 136 11.21 -36.76 14.63
N GLY A 137 12.25 -37.60 14.64
CA GLY A 137 13.59 -37.23 15.11
C GLY A 137 14.46 -36.44 14.13
N GLY A 138 14.10 -36.36 12.84
CA GLY A 138 14.94 -35.67 11.84
C GLY A 138 16.29 -36.38 11.60
N ALA A 139 17.31 -35.63 11.17
CA ALA A 139 18.63 -36.18 10.86
C ALA A 139 19.42 -36.56 12.13
N GLU A 140 20.16 -37.67 12.06
CA GLU A 140 20.97 -38.20 13.17
C GLU A 140 22.06 -37.18 13.57
N GLY A 141 22.13 -36.83 14.86
CA GLY A 141 23.06 -35.82 15.41
C GLY A 141 22.51 -34.40 15.53
N THR A 142 21.23 -34.16 15.19
CA THR A 142 20.54 -32.90 15.46
C THR A 142 19.96 -32.86 16.88
N ALA A 143 19.73 -31.66 17.43
CA ALA A 143 19.10 -31.50 18.75
C ALA A 143 17.71 -32.14 18.80
N ARG A 144 16.93 -32.02 17.72
CA ARG A 144 15.62 -32.67 17.57
C ARG A 144 15.72 -34.19 17.70
N TYR A 145 16.70 -34.81 17.03
CA TYR A 145 16.93 -36.26 17.10
C TYR A 145 17.18 -36.71 18.53
N GLU A 146 18.05 -35.99 19.25
CA GLU A 146 18.38 -36.31 20.63
C GLU A 146 17.17 -36.18 21.56
N ILE A 147 16.37 -35.12 21.41
CA ILE A 147 15.16 -34.88 22.22
C ILE A 147 14.15 -36.03 22.05
N ILE A 148 13.85 -36.42 20.79
CA ILE A 148 12.89 -37.49 20.51
C ILE A 148 13.44 -38.86 20.94
N ALA A 149 14.74 -39.12 20.76
CA ALA A 149 15.37 -40.36 21.23
C ALA A 149 15.34 -40.48 22.76
N GLN A 150 15.56 -39.37 23.46
CA GLN A 150 15.45 -39.34 24.91
C GLN A 150 13.99 -39.52 25.39
N LEU A 151 13.01 -38.99 24.66
CA LEU A 151 11.59 -39.23 24.93
C LEU A 151 11.19 -40.70 24.73
N GLN A 152 11.68 -41.36 23.68
CA GLN A 152 11.47 -42.80 23.51
C GLN A 152 12.07 -43.58 24.70
N THR A 153 13.27 -43.19 25.14
CA THR A 153 13.94 -43.82 26.28
C THR A 153 13.16 -43.64 27.60
N SER A 154 12.59 -42.46 27.84
CA SER A 154 11.77 -42.22 29.05
C SER A 154 10.45 -42.98 29.00
N HIS A 155 9.84 -43.12 27.81
CA HIS A 155 8.66 -43.95 27.61
C HIS A 155 8.94 -45.44 27.93
N ASP A 156 10.04 -45.98 27.41
CA ASP A 156 10.45 -47.37 27.66
C ASP A 156 10.72 -47.62 29.17
N GLU A 157 11.27 -46.63 29.87
CA GLU A 157 11.51 -46.69 31.32
C GLU A 157 10.20 -46.72 32.12
N ILE A 158 9.16 -45.97 31.70
CA ILE A 158 7.81 -46.04 32.30
C ILE A 158 7.25 -47.45 32.17
N GLU A 159 7.29 -48.04 30.97
CA GLU A 159 6.76 -49.38 30.75
C GLU A 159 7.50 -50.43 31.57
N SER A 160 8.83 -50.31 31.68
CA SER A 160 9.64 -51.18 32.55
C SER A 160 9.27 -51.03 34.04
N ALA A 161 9.05 -49.80 34.51
CA ALA A 161 8.70 -49.50 35.89
C ALA A 161 7.28 -49.97 36.24
N ARG A 162 6.32 -49.81 35.32
CA ARG A 162 4.95 -50.34 35.44
C ARG A 162 4.95 -51.87 35.53
N LEU A 163 5.71 -52.54 34.66
CA LEU A 163 5.84 -54.00 34.69
C LEU A 163 6.45 -54.48 36.01
N ALA A 164 7.50 -53.81 36.50
CA ALA A 164 8.13 -54.14 37.78
C ALA A 164 7.15 -54.00 38.96
N LEU A 165 6.37 -52.91 39.00
CA LEU A 165 5.35 -52.69 40.03
C LEU A 165 4.23 -53.75 39.95
N LYS A 166 3.73 -54.04 38.74
CA LYS A 166 2.71 -55.07 38.50
C LYS A 166 3.16 -56.46 38.96
N ASN A 167 4.42 -56.82 38.71
CA ASN A 167 4.99 -58.09 39.16
C ASN A 167 5.13 -58.16 40.69
N LEU A 168 5.45 -57.04 41.34
CA LEU A 168 5.51 -56.94 42.80
C LEU A 168 4.11 -57.04 43.42
N ASP A 169 3.09 -56.39 42.84
CA ASP A 169 1.70 -56.47 43.30
C ASP A 169 1.10 -57.87 43.15
N ALA A 170 1.56 -58.66 42.17
CA ALA A 170 1.16 -60.05 41.97
C ALA A 170 1.86 -61.04 42.93
N THR A 171 2.84 -60.59 43.71
CA THR A 171 3.61 -61.42 44.64
C THR A 171 2.98 -61.38 46.05
N PRO A 172 2.52 -62.53 46.60
CA PRO A 172 2.04 -62.58 47.98
C PRO A 172 3.16 -62.20 48.97
N ASP A 173 2.87 -61.34 49.94
CA ASP A 173 3.79 -60.85 50.98
C ASP A 173 5.00 -60.01 50.47
N ALA A 174 4.83 -59.24 49.40
CA ALA A 174 5.87 -58.30 48.93
C ALA A 174 6.26 -57.25 49.99
N ASP A 175 7.57 -56.97 50.11
CA ASP A 175 8.11 -56.00 51.07
C ASP A 175 7.62 -54.57 50.76
N ALA A 176 6.98 -53.93 51.74
CA ALA A 176 6.45 -52.57 51.64
C ALA A 176 7.52 -51.50 51.35
N ALA A 177 8.80 -51.73 51.67
CA ALA A 177 9.89 -50.84 51.29
C ALA A 177 10.21 -50.94 49.78
N VAL A 178 10.19 -52.15 49.23
CA VAL A 178 10.45 -52.43 47.81
C VAL A 178 9.32 -51.91 46.93
N VAL A 179 8.06 -52.08 47.36
CA VAL A 179 6.89 -51.51 46.68
C VAL A 179 6.96 -49.98 46.64
N ARG A 180 7.31 -49.32 47.75
CA ARG A 180 7.49 -47.85 47.79
C ARG A 180 8.62 -47.38 46.87
N GLN A 181 9.72 -48.13 46.79
CA GLN A 181 10.82 -47.79 45.88
C GLN A 181 10.40 -47.92 44.41
N ALA A 182 9.62 -48.94 44.05
CA ALA A 182 9.06 -49.11 42.71
C ALA A 182 8.05 -48.00 42.36
N GLN A 183 7.20 -47.61 43.31
CA GLN A 183 6.27 -46.48 43.15
C GLN A 183 7.02 -45.15 42.93
N PHE A 184 8.09 -44.89 43.71
CA PHE A 184 8.91 -43.69 43.52
C PHE A 184 9.64 -43.68 42.17
N ARG A 185 10.13 -44.84 41.70
CA ARG A 185 10.73 -44.98 40.37
C ARG A 185 9.72 -44.65 39.26
N LEU A 186 8.49 -45.17 39.36
CA LEU A 186 7.42 -44.87 38.40
C LEU A 186 7.05 -43.38 38.41
N ALA A 187 6.89 -42.78 39.59
CA ALA A 187 6.58 -41.35 39.71
C ALA A 187 7.66 -40.46 39.08
N ARG A 188 8.94 -40.79 39.30
CA ARG A 188 10.07 -40.08 38.68
C ARG A 188 10.13 -40.27 37.16
N ALA A 189 9.84 -41.48 36.67
CA ALA A 189 9.82 -41.76 35.24
C ALA A 189 8.69 -41.00 34.51
N LEU A 190 7.51 -40.87 35.15
CA LEU A 190 6.40 -40.07 34.64
C LEU A 190 6.76 -38.58 34.56
N ASP A 191 7.36 -38.02 35.61
CA ASP A 191 7.82 -36.62 35.64
C ASP A 191 8.89 -36.33 34.56
N ASP A 192 9.83 -37.25 34.34
CA ASP A 192 10.84 -37.12 33.29
C ASP A 192 10.24 -37.25 31.87
N TYR A 193 9.25 -38.13 31.71
CA TYR A 193 8.52 -38.27 30.45
C TYR A 193 7.70 -37.03 30.12
N ASP A 194 6.94 -36.48 31.07
CA ASP A 194 6.11 -35.29 30.84
C ASP A 194 6.98 -34.10 30.39
N ARG A 195 8.11 -33.86 31.08
CA ARG A 195 9.08 -32.82 30.66
C ARG A 195 9.61 -33.03 29.25
N ARG A 196 9.96 -34.27 28.89
CA ARG A 196 10.51 -34.60 27.55
C ARG A 196 9.46 -34.56 26.46
N LEU A 197 8.21 -34.90 26.80
CA LEU A 197 7.07 -34.82 25.90
C LEU A 197 6.81 -33.37 25.53
N ASP A 198 6.86 -32.47 26.50
CA ASP A 198 6.75 -31.03 26.26
C ASP A 198 7.89 -30.51 25.37
N LEU A 199 9.14 -30.90 25.65
CA LEU A 199 10.29 -30.53 24.80
C LEU A 199 10.17 -31.06 23.37
N ALA A 200 9.63 -32.26 23.19
CA ALA A 200 9.40 -32.87 21.88
C ALA A 200 8.30 -32.14 21.10
N LYS A 201 7.21 -31.73 21.76
CA LYS A 201 6.11 -30.99 21.13
C LYS A 201 6.59 -29.63 20.58
N ARG A 202 7.51 -28.97 21.29
CA ARG A 202 8.17 -27.72 20.87
C ARG A 202 9.08 -27.85 19.65
N GLN A 203 9.33 -29.06 19.14
CA GLN A 203 10.13 -29.29 17.93
C GLN A 203 9.31 -29.17 16.63
N SER A 204 8.07 -28.70 16.70
CA SER A 204 7.25 -28.36 15.52
C SER A 204 7.88 -27.18 14.76
N LEU A 205 7.63 -27.05 13.45
CA LEU A 205 8.17 -25.92 12.68
C LEU A 205 7.41 -24.64 13.05
N PRO A 206 8.05 -23.63 13.68
CA PRO A 206 7.36 -22.37 13.95
C PRO A 206 7.14 -21.60 12.64
N GLU A 207 5.95 -21.04 12.47
CA GLU A 207 5.58 -20.21 11.32
C GLU A 207 6.54 -19.03 11.13
N SER A 208 6.97 -18.40 12.23
CA SER A 208 7.90 -17.27 12.22
C SER A 208 9.26 -17.61 11.62
N ARG A 209 9.75 -18.86 11.79
CA ARG A 209 10.99 -19.34 11.18
C ARG A 209 10.84 -19.47 9.66
N LEU A 210 9.73 -20.05 9.22
CA LEU A 210 9.46 -20.26 7.79
C LEU A 210 9.18 -18.94 7.05
N THR A 211 8.35 -18.07 7.61
CA THR A 211 8.03 -16.76 7.02
C THR A 211 9.27 -15.84 6.98
N ARG A 212 10.10 -15.84 8.02
CA ARG A 212 11.40 -15.16 8.03
C ARG A 212 12.32 -15.69 6.94
N ALA A 213 12.49 -17.02 6.86
CA ALA A 213 13.32 -17.64 5.83
C ALA A 213 12.86 -17.26 4.42
N LEU A 214 11.56 -17.33 4.14
CA LEU A 214 10.98 -16.92 2.85
C LEU A 214 11.21 -15.44 2.53
N GLY A 215 11.18 -14.57 3.55
CA GLY A 215 11.40 -13.14 3.45
C GLY A 215 12.86 -12.68 3.28
N LEU A 216 13.84 -13.58 3.46
CA LEU A 216 15.24 -13.28 3.24
C LEU A 216 15.54 -13.00 1.75
N SER A 217 16.60 -12.24 1.48
CA SER A 217 17.03 -11.99 0.11
C SER A 217 17.40 -13.30 -0.59
N ASN A 218 16.90 -13.45 -1.82
CA ASN A 218 17.25 -14.52 -2.72
C ASN A 218 18.47 -14.19 -3.60
N ASP A 219 19.13 -13.06 -3.35
CA ASP A 219 20.30 -12.68 -4.12
C ASP A 219 21.50 -13.55 -3.74
N PRO A 220 22.16 -14.21 -4.72
CA PRO A 220 23.33 -15.03 -4.46
C PRO A 220 24.45 -14.19 -3.85
N GLN A 221 25.08 -14.69 -2.79
CA GLN A 221 26.20 -13.99 -2.16
C GLN A 221 27.41 -13.97 -3.09
N LYS A 222 28.06 -12.81 -3.20
CA LYS A 222 29.28 -12.68 -3.98
C LYS A 222 30.43 -13.35 -3.25
N VAL A 223 31.07 -14.34 -3.88
CA VAL A 223 32.25 -14.98 -3.29
C VAL A 223 33.46 -14.08 -3.55
N VAL A 224 34.06 -13.61 -2.47
CA VAL A 224 35.33 -12.85 -2.49
C VAL A 224 36.45 -13.70 -1.87
N ASN A 225 37.67 -13.49 -2.33
CA ASN A 225 38.85 -14.16 -1.78
C ASN A 225 39.34 -13.47 -0.50
N GLU A 226 40.39 -14.00 0.12
CA GLU A 226 41.02 -13.44 1.33
C GLU A 226 41.56 -12.00 1.17
N LEU A 227 41.53 -11.42 -0.03
CA LEU A 227 41.95 -10.05 -0.34
C LEU A 227 40.76 -9.17 -0.78
N ASP A 228 39.53 -9.60 -0.53
CA ASP A 228 38.29 -8.91 -0.92
C ASP A 228 38.13 -8.71 -2.44
N GLN A 229 38.74 -9.61 -3.22
CA GLN A 229 38.62 -9.61 -4.68
C GLN A 229 37.59 -10.67 -5.12
N PRO A 230 36.77 -10.38 -6.15
CA PRO A 230 35.80 -11.33 -6.67
C PRO A 230 36.50 -12.63 -7.11
N VAL A 231 36.10 -13.76 -6.52
CA VAL A 231 36.54 -15.08 -6.99
C VAL A 231 35.89 -15.29 -8.35
N ILE A 232 36.68 -15.59 -9.38
CA ILE A 232 36.18 -15.84 -10.73
C ILE A 232 36.13 -17.34 -10.93
N ASP A 233 34.96 -17.84 -11.30
CA ASP A 233 34.77 -19.23 -11.69
C ASP A 233 35.63 -19.53 -12.94
N PRO A 234 36.58 -20.48 -12.85
CA PRO A 234 37.49 -20.79 -13.94
C PRO A 234 36.82 -21.39 -15.19
N GLU A 235 35.59 -21.93 -15.08
CA GLU A 235 34.86 -22.48 -16.23
C GLU A 235 34.02 -21.43 -16.96
N THR A 236 33.40 -20.51 -16.22
CA THR A 236 32.46 -19.51 -16.78
C THR A 236 33.08 -18.13 -16.99
N GLY A 237 34.23 -17.85 -16.36
CA GLY A 237 34.90 -16.54 -16.41
C GLY A 237 34.11 -15.43 -15.71
N ARG A 238 33.07 -15.77 -14.95
CA ARG A 238 32.21 -14.85 -14.20
C ARG A 238 32.52 -14.93 -12.71
N GLN A 239 32.11 -13.92 -11.95
CA GLN A 239 32.24 -13.94 -10.49
C GLN A 239 31.48 -15.15 -9.92
N ALA A 240 32.15 -15.94 -9.08
CA ALA A 240 31.56 -17.05 -8.35
C ALA A 240 30.53 -16.53 -7.36
N LEU A 241 29.37 -17.17 -7.36
CA LEU A 241 28.23 -16.85 -6.50
C LEU A 241 28.03 -18.01 -5.54
N GLY A 242 27.91 -17.71 -4.25
CA GLY A 242 27.52 -18.65 -3.20
C GLY A 242 26.00 -18.72 -3.05
N PRO A 243 25.50 -19.63 -2.21
CA PRO A 243 24.07 -19.73 -1.93
C PRO A 243 23.53 -18.42 -1.34
N SER A 244 22.28 -18.11 -1.62
CA SER A 244 21.63 -16.92 -1.04
C SER A 244 21.32 -17.11 0.44
N PRO A 245 21.19 -16.04 1.25
CA PRO A 245 20.77 -16.15 2.66
C PRO A 245 19.46 -16.93 2.83
N ARG A 246 18.49 -16.71 1.91
CA ARG A 246 17.24 -17.46 1.87
C ARG A 246 17.44 -18.95 1.62
N GLU A 247 18.30 -19.30 0.68
CA GLU A 247 18.61 -20.69 0.33
C GLU A 247 19.25 -21.43 1.52
N ILE A 248 20.20 -20.80 2.21
CA ILE A 248 20.83 -21.37 3.42
C ILE A 248 19.78 -21.64 4.50
N ALA A 249 18.89 -20.68 4.78
CA ALA A 249 17.85 -20.84 5.81
C ALA A 249 16.83 -21.92 5.44
N LEU A 250 16.38 -21.97 4.18
CA LEU A 250 15.42 -22.98 3.71
C LEU A 250 16.03 -24.38 3.65
N ASP A 251 17.32 -24.51 3.34
CA ASP A 251 18.04 -25.80 3.39
C ASP A 251 18.18 -26.32 4.82
N GLY A 252 18.35 -25.41 5.80
CA GLY A 252 18.30 -25.75 7.22
C GLY A 252 16.95 -26.34 7.61
N ILE A 253 15.85 -25.68 7.23
CA ILE A 253 14.49 -26.19 7.46
C ILE A 253 14.28 -27.55 6.76
N ARG A 254 14.79 -27.72 5.53
CA ARG A 254 14.70 -28.99 4.80
C ARG A 254 15.42 -30.13 5.51
N ALA A 255 16.58 -29.85 6.11
CA ALA A 255 17.34 -30.84 6.87
C ALA A 255 16.61 -31.26 8.16
N ASP A 256 16.01 -30.30 8.87
CA ASP A 256 15.28 -30.55 10.11
C ASP A 256 13.93 -31.27 9.87
N PHE A 257 13.27 -31.00 8.74
CA PHE A 257 11.92 -31.49 8.40
C PHE A 257 11.89 -32.21 7.02
N ALA A 258 12.72 -33.23 6.84
CA ALA A 258 12.84 -33.94 5.56
C ALA A 258 11.52 -34.53 5.00
N TYR A 259 10.54 -34.83 5.87
CA TYR A 259 9.25 -35.43 5.50
C TYR A 259 8.23 -34.44 4.90
N ILE A 260 8.47 -33.13 5.00
CA ILE A 260 7.65 -32.07 4.38
C ILE A 260 8.39 -31.35 3.23
N ALA A 261 9.51 -31.92 2.76
CA ALA A 261 10.37 -31.25 1.78
C ALA A 261 9.63 -30.92 0.46
N ASP A 262 8.74 -31.81 0.02
CA ASP A 262 7.94 -31.61 -1.20
C ASP A 262 6.91 -30.48 -1.00
N GLU A 263 6.25 -30.41 0.16
CA GLU A 263 5.34 -29.33 0.51
C GLU A 263 6.06 -28.00 0.68
N LEU A 264 7.28 -28.00 1.23
CA LEU A 264 8.13 -26.82 1.36
C LEU A 264 8.50 -26.28 -0.03
N ASP A 265 8.81 -27.16 -0.99
CA ASP A 265 9.07 -26.77 -2.37
C ASP A 265 7.84 -26.18 -3.06
N ASP A 266 6.65 -26.76 -2.88
CA ASP A 266 5.39 -26.21 -3.39
C ASP A 266 5.09 -24.83 -2.78
N LEU A 267 5.31 -24.66 -1.47
CA LEU A 267 5.15 -23.38 -0.78
C LEU A 267 6.12 -22.32 -1.33
N ILE A 268 7.39 -22.66 -1.55
CA ILE A 268 8.39 -21.74 -2.11
C ILE A 268 7.96 -21.27 -3.51
N VAL A 269 7.44 -22.17 -4.34
CA VAL A 269 6.93 -21.81 -5.67
C VAL A 269 5.76 -20.83 -5.56
N LYS A 270 4.75 -21.14 -4.74
CA LYS A 270 3.58 -20.27 -4.54
C LYS A 270 3.95 -18.91 -3.95
N TYR A 271 4.88 -18.89 -2.99
CA TYR A 271 5.42 -17.66 -2.44
C TYR A 271 6.13 -16.82 -3.50
N ASN A 272 6.97 -17.44 -4.34
CA ASN A 272 7.66 -16.72 -5.42
C ASN A 272 6.68 -16.21 -6.47
N ASP A 273 5.63 -16.98 -6.83
CA ASP A 273 4.58 -16.55 -7.76
C ASP A 273 3.78 -15.36 -7.22
N TYR A 274 3.41 -15.39 -5.93
CA TYR A 274 2.79 -14.27 -5.24
C TYR A 274 3.70 -13.04 -5.24
N GLN A 275 4.96 -13.17 -4.80
CA GLN A 275 5.91 -12.07 -4.74
C GLN A 275 6.22 -11.47 -6.12
N ALA A 276 6.29 -12.29 -7.17
CA ALA A 276 6.59 -11.82 -8.52
C ALA A 276 5.48 -10.94 -9.12
N LYS A 277 4.22 -11.16 -8.73
CA LYS A 277 3.07 -10.37 -9.20
C LYS A 277 2.64 -9.28 -8.23
N ARG A 278 3.19 -9.26 -7.03
CA ARG A 278 2.88 -8.25 -6.02
C ARG A 278 3.34 -6.87 -6.48
N THR A 279 2.40 -5.93 -6.56
CA THR A 279 2.68 -4.55 -7.01
C THR A 279 2.68 -3.52 -5.88
N GLY A 280 2.23 -3.87 -4.67
CA GLY A 280 2.09 -2.96 -3.53
C GLY A 280 1.90 -3.73 -2.22
N PHE A 281 1.69 -2.99 -1.13
CA PHE A 281 1.24 -3.58 0.14
C PHE A 281 -0.25 -3.92 0.06
N ASP A 282 -0.66 -4.89 0.88
CA ASP A 282 -2.03 -5.38 0.87
C ASP A 282 -2.97 -4.37 1.54
N ASP A 283 -2.49 -3.70 2.60
CA ASP A 283 -3.18 -2.64 3.30
C ASP A 283 -2.42 -1.30 3.17
N PRO A 284 -3.11 -0.17 2.89
CA PRO A 284 -2.54 1.16 3.05
C PRO A 284 -1.91 1.44 4.41
N GLU A 285 -2.43 0.83 5.47
CA GLU A 285 -1.92 0.99 6.82
C GLU A 285 -0.50 0.44 6.97
N ASP A 286 -0.13 -0.62 6.24
CA ASP A 286 1.24 -1.13 6.20
C ASP A 286 2.21 -0.08 5.67
N LEU A 287 1.82 0.63 4.60
CA LEU A 287 2.60 1.72 4.03
C LEU A 287 2.69 2.88 5.02
N MET A 288 1.56 3.27 5.63
CA MET A 288 1.53 4.33 6.64
C MET A 288 2.42 4.01 7.84
N ARG A 289 2.41 2.75 8.29
CA ARG A 289 3.22 2.26 9.39
C ARG A 289 4.71 2.23 9.04
N LEU A 290 5.05 1.74 7.84
CA LEU A 290 6.42 1.81 7.32
C LEU A 290 6.91 3.26 7.21
N LEU A 291 6.02 4.22 6.94
CA LEU A 291 6.32 5.65 6.92
C LEU A 291 6.43 6.26 8.33
N ARG A 292 5.67 5.75 9.33
CA ARG A 292 5.70 6.20 10.73
C ARG A 292 6.91 5.66 11.50
N GLY A 293 7.19 4.37 11.42
CA GLY A 293 8.33 3.70 12.11
C GLY A 293 9.66 3.87 11.39
N ALA A 294 9.72 4.78 10.42
CA ALA A 294 10.82 4.84 9.49
C ALA A 294 12.03 5.63 10.01
N GLY A 295 13.23 5.02 10.03
CA GLY A 295 14.50 5.73 10.15
C GLY A 295 14.68 6.19 11.59
N VAL A 296 14.13 5.41 12.53
CA VAL A 296 14.17 5.69 13.94
C VAL A 296 15.55 5.27 14.42
N LEU A 297 16.34 6.28 14.76
CA LEU A 297 17.64 6.07 15.37
C LEU A 297 17.43 5.73 16.84
N GLU A 298 18.00 4.62 17.28
CA GLU A 298 17.96 4.15 18.65
C GLU A 298 19.36 3.93 19.18
N PHE A 299 19.54 4.18 20.48
CA PHE A 299 20.80 3.93 21.17
C PHE A 299 20.55 3.02 22.34
N HIS A 300 21.32 1.94 22.44
CA HIS A 300 21.22 0.96 23.52
C HIS A 300 22.59 0.66 24.10
N ILE A 301 22.68 0.48 25.42
CA ILE A 301 23.88 -0.07 26.04
C ILE A 301 23.89 -1.58 25.84
N ALA A 302 25.00 -2.13 25.32
CA ALA A 302 25.11 -3.56 25.11
C ALA A 302 25.37 -4.30 26.43
N VAL A 303 24.88 -5.54 26.52
CA VAL A 303 25.12 -6.38 27.69
C VAL A 303 26.53 -6.97 27.60
N THR A 304 27.31 -6.77 28.66
CA THR A 304 28.71 -7.20 28.77
C THR A 304 28.92 -7.99 30.05
N PRO A 305 29.99 -8.80 30.14
CA PRO A 305 30.34 -9.48 31.38
C PRO A 305 30.55 -8.54 32.58
N SER A 306 30.93 -7.28 32.34
CA SER A 306 31.24 -6.29 33.38
C SER A 306 30.03 -5.53 33.91
N ASN A 307 28.96 -5.38 33.11
CA ASN A 307 27.76 -4.62 33.47
C ASN A 307 26.52 -5.52 33.67
N LEU A 308 26.71 -6.85 33.69
CA LEU A 308 25.67 -7.84 33.91
C LEU A 308 25.02 -7.61 35.29
N SER A 309 23.76 -7.17 35.29
CA SER A 309 22.99 -6.82 36.49
C SER A 309 21.51 -7.22 36.32
N GLY A 310 20.81 -7.52 37.42
CA GLY A 310 19.35 -7.67 37.41
C GLY A 310 18.80 -9.09 37.25
N GLY A 311 19.57 -10.13 37.64
CA GLY A 311 19.10 -11.52 37.54
C GLY A 311 19.11 -12.10 36.12
N LEU A 312 19.76 -11.42 35.17
CA LEU A 312 19.87 -11.84 33.78
C LEU A 312 20.78 -13.06 33.64
N ASP A 313 20.24 -14.20 33.22
CA ASP A 313 21.01 -15.39 32.87
C ASP A 313 21.20 -15.48 31.36
N VAL A 314 22.39 -15.09 30.88
CA VAL A 314 22.72 -15.06 29.45
C VAL A 314 22.75 -16.48 28.84
N ALA A 315 23.09 -17.51 29.62
CA ALA A 315 23.09 -18.88 29.12
C ALA A 315 21.66 -19.35 28.85
N ALA A 316 20.76 -19.11 29.80
CA ALA A 316 19.33 -19.37 29.63
C ALA A 316 18.73 -18.56 28.47
N MET A 317 19.11 -17.29 28.30
CA MET A 317 18.64 -16.47 27.17
C MET A 317 19.15 -16.95 25.80
N ARG A 318 20.33 -17.57 25.73
CA ARG A 318 20.80 -18.20 24.49
C ARG A 318 20.06 -19.50 24.21
N GLU A 319 19.87 -20.33 25.22
CA GLU A 319 19.12 -21.58 25.11
C GLU A 319 17.66 -21.32 24.72
N SER A 320 17.07 -20.28 25.30
CA SER A 320 15.78 -19.73 24.88
C SER A 320 15.84 -19.32 23.40
N LEU A 321 16.90 -18.65 22.93
CA LEU A 321 16.98 -18.26 21.50
C LEU A 321 16.98 -19.44 20.56
N GLN A 322 17.73 -20.48 20.91
CA GLN A 322 17.79 -21.71 20.11
C GLN A 322 16.48 -22.49 20.14
N SER A 323 15.71 -22.41 21.23
CA SER A 323 14.48 -23.19 21.42
C SER A 323 13.21 -22.49 20.98
N VAL A 324 13.14 -21.16 21.10
CA VAL A 324 11.90 -20.38 20.87
C VAL A 324 12.05 -19.26 19.84
N GLY A 325 13.28 -18.99 19.37
CA GLY A 325 13.57 -17.98 18.36
C GLY A 325 13.59 -16.53 18.88
N PRO A 326 14.15 -15.57 18.12
CA PRO A 326 14.46 -14.21 18.57
C PRO A 326 13.29 -13.40 19.09
N ASP A 327 12.09 -13.64 18.59
CA ASP A 327 10.92 -12.85 18.95
C ASP A 327 10.35 -13.22 20.33
N ASN A 328 10.67 -14.44 20.83
CA ASN A 328 10.13 -15.01 22.07
C ASN A 328 11.16 -15.13 23.22
N THR A 329 12.37 -14.59 23.04
CA THR A 329 13.48 -14.68 24.04
C THR A 329 13.64 -13.47 24.95
N GLU A 330 12.79 -12.46 24.77
CA GLU A 330 13.06 -11.15 25.31
C GLU A 330 12.74 -11.05 26.81
N SER A 331 13.77 -10.79 27.62
CA SER A 331 13.60 -10.43 29.02
C SER A 331 13.03 -9.02 29.13
N THR A 332 12.37 -8.68 30.26
CA THR A 332 11.96 -7.30 30.58
C THR A 332 13.14 -6.33 30.68
N VAL A 333 14.36 -6.86 30.77
CA VAL A 333 15.59 -6.09 31.00
C VAL A 333 16.47 -6.01 29.75
N ALA A 334 16.50 -7.05 28.90
CA ALA A 334 17.38 -7.13 27.74
C ALA A 334 16.81 -8.05 26.64
N ARG A 335 17.30 -7.85 25.41
CA ARG A 335 16.76 -8.47 24.20
C ARG A 335 17.86 -8.65 23.15
N TRP A 336 17.71 -9.68 22.30
CA TRP A 336 18.59 -9.96 21.18
C TRP A 336 18.23 -9.08 19.98
N PHE A 337 19.24 -8.43 19.39
CA PHE A 337 19.06 -7.62 18.18
C PHE A 337 19.93 -8.20 17.05
N PRO A 338 19.40 -8.33 15.82
CA PRO A 338 20.15 -8.83 14.69
C PRO A 338 21.19 -7.80 14.23
N ILE A 339 22.31 -8.29 13.70
CA ILE A 339 23.31 -7.45 13.05
C ILE A 339 22.87 -7.17 11.60
N ASN A 340 22.86 -5.89 11.20
CA ASN A 340 22.50 -5.48 9.85
C ASN A 340 23.40 -6.11 8.78
N ASN A 341 24.73 -5.92 8.92
CA ASN A 341 25.71 -6.49 8.01
C ASN A 341 26.96 -6.93 8.77
N VAL A 342 27.21 -8.23 8.73
CA VAL A 342 28.35 -8.90 9.37
C VAL A 342 29.69 -8.38 8.84
N GLU A 343 29.78 -8.01 7.56
CA GLU A 343 31.00 -7.46 6.95
C GLU A 343 31.48 -6.17 7.65
N GLN A 344 30.57 -5.41 8.26
CA GLN A 344 30.91 -4.18 8.97
C GLN A 344 31.68 -4.43 10.28
N TRP A 345 31.66 -5.68 10.76
CA TRP A 345 32.29 -6.10 12.00
C TRP A 345 33.63 -6.81 11.77
N VAL A 346 33.95 -7.16 10.52
CA VAL A 346 35.14 -7.89 10.11
C VAL A 346 36.35 -6.95 10.08
N ASP A 347 37.38 -7.26 10.86
CA ASP A 347 38.66 -6.52 10.84
C ASP A 347 39.72 -7.25 9.98
N GLN A 348 39.62 -8.58 9.85
CA GLN A 348 40.51 -9.43 9.06
C GLN A 348 39.73 -10.41 8.16
N PRO A 349 40.27 -10.84 7.01
CA PRO A 349 39.57 -11.74 6.08
C PRO A 349 39.08 -13.08 6.69
N GLY A 350 39.75 -13.58 7.74
CA GLY A 350 39.33 -14.78 8.46
C GLY A 350 38.19 -14.56 9.47
N ASP A 351 37.85 -13.31 9.79
CA ASP A 351 36.82 -12.97 10.76
C ASP A 351 35.42 -13.26 10.24
N LEU A 352 35.16 -13.09 8.95
CA LEU A 352 33.85 -13.40 8.35
C LEU A 352 33.50 -14.88 8.57
N LYS A 353 34.48 -15.76 8.31
CA LYS A 353 34.35 -17.20 8.53
C LYS A 353 34.20 -17.53 10.02
N LEU A 354 34.91 -16.84 10.90
CA LEU A 354 34.73 -16.99 12.35
C LEU A 354 33.35 -16.55 12.82
N ILE A 355 32.77 -15.50 12.25
CA ILE A 355 31.41 -15.05 12.61
C ILE A 355 30.36 -16.05 12.12
N GLN A 356 30.57 -16.66 10.95
CA GLN A 356 29.68 -17.70 10.41
C GLN A 356 29.81 -19.01 11.18
N ASP A 357 31.03 -19.45 11.51
CA ASP A 357 31.29 -20.72 12.17
C ASP A 357 31.05 -20.66 13.69
N ASN A 358 31.33 -19.51 14.34
CA ASN A 358 31.20 -19.31 15.79
C ASN A 358 31.13 -17.81 16.16
N PRO A 359 29.97 -17.15 16.02
CA PRO A 359 29.83 -15.73 16.33
C PRO A 359 30.09 -15.44 17.81
N GLU A 360 29.77 -16.37 18.72
CA GLU A 360 29.98 -16.18 20.16
C GLU A 360 31.47 -15.94 20.47
N ALA A 361 32.35 -16.78 19.93
CA ALA A 361 33.79 -16.66 20.13
C ALA A 361 34.35 -15.36 19.52
N PHE A 362 33.75 -14.87 18.43
CA PHE A 362 34.14 -13.62 17.79
C PHE A 362 33.73 -12.39 18.62
N PHE A 363 32.47 -12.30 19.02
CA PHE A 363 31.94 -11.16 19.77
C PHE A 363 32.40 -11.13 21.23
N ALA A 364 32.70 -12.28 21.83
CA ALA A 364 33.32 -12.36 23.16
C ALA A 364 34.66 -11.60 23.22
N ARG A 365 35.43 -11.54 22.12
CA ARG A 365 36.68 -10.73 22.04
C ARG A 365 36.42 -9.23 22.17
N ARG A 366 35.19 -8.79 21.91
CA ARG A 366 34.73 -7.40 22.00
C ARG A 366 33.88 -7.16 23.26
N ALA A 367 33.89 -8.10 24.21
CA ALA A 367 33.08 -8.08 25.42
C ALA A 367 31.56 -8.01 25.18
N LEU A 368 31.10 -8.48 24.02
CA LEU A 368 29.69 -8.55 23.66
C LEU A 368 29.19 -9.99 23.80
N PHE A 369 28.00 -10.14 24.36
CA PHE A 369 27.27 -11.40 24.25
C PHE A 369 26.59 -11.47 22.90
N ALA A 370 26.97 -12.48 22.12
CA ALA A 370 26.34 -12.82 20.85
C ALA A 370 25.95 -14.29 20.84
N THR A 371 25.15 -14.64 19.86
CA THR A 371 24.80 -16.01 19.47
C THR A 371 24.30 -16.02 18.02
N GLU A 372 24.09 -17.19 17.45
CA GLU A 372 23.65 -17.40 16.07
C GLU A 372 22.23 -17.96 16.07
N TYR A 373 21.38 -17.54 15.15
CA TYR A 373 20.10 -18.19 14.90
C TYR A 373 19.80 -18.17 13.40
N ASP A 374 19.61 -19.35 12.79
CA ASP A 374 19.38 -19.56 11.35
C ASP A 374 20.38 -18.80 10.44
N GLY A 375 21.66 -18.84 10.78
CA GLY A 375 22.76 -18.22 10.05
C GLY A 375 22.93 -16.71 10.29
N ILE A 376 22.13 -16.11 11.17
CA ILE A 376 22.16 -14.68 11.48
C ILE A 376 22.75 -14.47 12.89
N PRO A 377 23.79 -13.63 13.04
CA PRO A 377 24.34 -13.31 14.36
C PRO A 377 23.51 -12.22 15.07
N PHE A 378 23.21 -12.46 16.34
CA PHE A 378 22.50 -11.56 17.24
C PHE A 378 23.41 -11.07 18.36
N VAL A 379 23.18 -9.86 18.86
CA VAL A 379 23.87 -9.29 20.04
C VAL A 379 22.85 -8.85 21.08
N LEU A 380 23.17 -9.08 22.35
CA LEU A 380 22.28 -8.79 23.47
C LEU A 380 22.40 -7.33 23.93
N LEU A 381 21.29 -6.59 23.92
CA LEU A 381 21.22 -5.18 24.30
C LEU A 381 20.23 -4.95 25.45
N TYR A 382 20.49 -3.97 26.31
CA TYR A 382 19.55 -3.55 27.35
C TYR A 382 18.36 -2.78 26.76
N THR A 383 17.17 -3.00 27.33
CA THR A 383 15.92 -2.32 26.95
C THR A 383 15.30 -1.52 28.10
N THR A 384 16.08 -1.24 29.15
CA THR A 384 15.61 -0.47 30.30
C THR A 384 15.77 1.03 30.07
N ASP A 385 14.85 1.83 30.61
CA ASP A 385 14.79 3.30 30.43
C ASP A 385 16.08 4.07 30.76
N ASP A 386 16.97 3.51 31.59
CA ASP A 386 18.26 4.09 31.96
C ASP A 386 19.42 3.69 31.03
N LYS A 387 19.20 2.70 30.17
CA LYS A 387 20.19 2.11 29.25
C LYS A 387 19.77 2.15 27.78
N GLU A 388 18.69 2.85 27.47
CA GLU A 388 18.26 3.09 26.10
C GLU A 388 17.83 4.54 25.85
N MET A 389 17.90 4.95 24.58
CA MET A 389 17.36 6.19 24.08
C MET A 389 16.65 5.90 22.76
N THR A 390 15.32 5.80 22.84
CA THR A 390 14.42 5.40 21.75
C THR A 390 13.33 6.45 21.54
N HIS A 391 12.48 6.22 20.53
CA HIS A 391 11.31 7.07 20.24
C HIS A 391 9.99 6.46 20.73
N ALA A 392 10.05 5.48 21.63
CA ALA A 392 8.87 4.76 22.11
C ALA A 392 7.77 5.70 22.69
N PRO A 393 6.48 5.35 22.54
CA PRO A 393 5.37 6.14 23.06
C PRO A 393 5.53 6.48 24.54
N GLY A 394 5.32 7.75 24.90
CA GLY A 394 5.46 8.25 26.28
C GLY A 394 6.87 8.73 26.65
N LYS A 395 7.89 8.53 25.80
CA LYS A 395 9.25 9.06 26.00
C LYS A 395 9.41 10.49 25.50
N LYS A 396 10.46 11.19 25.96
CA LYS A 396 10.77 12.55 25.52
C LYS A 396 11.28 12.55 24.07
N LYS A 397 10.66 13.37 23.21
CA LYS A 397 11.06 13.52 21.81
C LYS A 397 12.42 14.21 21.68
N TRP A 398 13.19 13.77 20.68
CA TRP A 398 14.48 14.34 20.28
C TRP A 398 14.68 14.18 18.77
N SER A 399 15.67 14.85 18.19
CA SER A 399 15.95 14.78 16.75
C SER A 399 17.44 14.97 16.42
N VAL A 400 17.85 14.44 15.27
CA VAL A 400 19.17 14.69 14.68
C VAL A 400 19.09 15.98 13.85
N THR A 401 19.90 16.98 14.20
CA THR A 401 19.91 18.29 13.54
C THR A 401 20.77 18.34 12.29
N SER A 402 21.85 17.55 12.24
CA SER A 402 22.72 17.44 11.07
C SER A 402 23.55 16.16 11.11
N THR A 403 23.84 15.58 9.95
CA THR A 403 24.92 14.59 9.82
C THR A 403 25.85 14.91 8.66
N PHE A 404 27.07 14.41 8.74
CA PHE A 404 28.11 14.71 7.76
C PHE A 404 29.10 13.55 7.66
N PRO A 405 29.62 13.26 6.46
CA PRO A 405 30.70 12.30 6.31
C PRO A 405 31.96 12.86 7.00
N THR A 406 32.64 12.01 7.74
CA THR A 406 33.90 12.30 8.42
C THR A 406 34.83 11.10 8.31
N VAL A 407 35.97 11.15 8.98
CA VAL A 407 36.85 10.01 9.18
C VAL A 407 37.02 9.73 10.65
N ASP A 408 37.25 8.47 11.01
CA ASP A 408 37.62 8.08 12.36
C ASP A 408 39.09 8.47 12.66
N GLN A 409 39.56 8.18 13.87
CA GLN A 409 40.93 8.48 14.30
C GLN A 409 42.01 7.71 13.49
N LEU A 410 41.61 6.68 12.76
CA LEU A 410 42.47 5.83 11.92
C LEU A 410 42.39 6.21 10.43
N GLY A 411 41.61 7.24 10.08
CA GLY A 411 41.42 7.70 8.70
C GLY A 411 40.41 6.89 7.88
N ARG A 412 39.64 6.00 8.52
CA ARG A 412 38.58 5.22 7.86
C ARG A 412 37.29 6.07 7.73
N PRO A 413 36.49 5.88 6.67
CA PRO A 413 35.22 6.61 6.52
C PRO A 413 34.29 6.40 7.72
N ALA A 414 33.66 7.47 8.20
CA ALA A 414 32.77 7.47 9.35
C ALA A 414 31.65 8.51 9.17
N ALA A 415 30.55 8.39 9.92
CA ALA A 415 29.45 9.36 9.88
C ALA A 415 29.39 10.17 11.18
N GLY A 416 29.50 11.49 11.09
CA GLY A 416 29.30 12.39 12.23
C GLY A 416 27.84 12.85 12.32
N PHE A 417 27.30 13.00 13.53
CA PHE A 417 25.95 13.51 13.75
C PHE A 417 25.89 14.56 14.87
N ARG A 418 24.84 15.40 14.83
CA ARG A 418 24.48 16.35 15.90
C ARG A 418 23.02 16.20 16.28
N LEU A 419 22.73 16.32 17.58
CA LEU A 419 21.39 16.23 18.16
C LEU A 419 20.83 17.62 18.44
N ASP A 420 19.51 17.70 18.65
CA ASP A 420 18.87 18.88 19.22
C ASP A 420 19.12 19.00 20.73
N GLN A 421 18.67 20.10 21.35
CA GLN A 421 18.92 20.35 22.77
C GLN A 421 18.30 19.27 23.68
N SER A 422 17.14 18.72 23.29
CA SER A 422 16.46 17.65 24.03
C SER A 422 17.28 16.36 23.97
N GLY A 423 17.66 15.94 22.75
CA GLY A 423 18.48 14.77 22.48
C GLY A 423 19.85 14.85 23.11
N GLY A 424 20.50 16.02 23.07
CA GLY A 424 21.78 16.23 23.75
C GLY A 424 21.70 16.03 25.27
N GLY A 425 20.57 16.40 25.89
CA GLY A 425 20.33 16.15 27.32
C GLY A 425 20.04 14.67 27.64
N LEU A 426 19.31 13.98 26.77
CA LEU A 426 19.04 12.54 26.92
C LEU A 426 20.31 11.70 26.70
N MET A 427 21.07 12.01 25.65
CA MET A 427 22.34 11.37 25.33
C MET A 427 23.37 11.58 26.43
N ALA A 428 23.44 12.78 27.00
CA ALA A 428 24.24 13.09 28.17
C ALA A 428 23.88 12.22 29.39
N LYS A 429 22.57 12.05 29.65
CA LYS A 429 22.08 11.22 30.75
C LYS A 429 22.41 9.73 30.53
N LEU A 430 22.23 9.23 29.32
CA LEU A 430 22.57 7.86 28.93
C LEU A 430 24.08 7.61 29.07
N THR A 431 24.88 8.36 28.32
CA THR A 431 26.34 8.11 28.23
C THR A 431 27.11 8.48 29.49
N GLY A 432 26.60 9.40 30.32
CA GLY A 432 27.29 9.85 31.53
C GLY A 432 27.46 8.76 32.60
N ALA A 433 26.51 7.82 32.68
CA ALA A 433 26.57 6.71 33.64
C ALA A 433 27.32 5.47 33.11
N HIS A 434 27.47 5.34 31.78
CA HIS A 434 27.93 4.12 31.10
C HIS A 434 29.27 4.32 30.35
N VAL A 435 30.11 5.25 30.82
CA VAL A 435 31.44 5.46 30.22
C VAL A 435 32.30 4.20 30.38
N GLY A 436 32.88 3.74 29.27
CA GLY A 436 33.64 2.50 29.17
C GLY A 436 32.83 1.32 28.66
N GLU A 437 31.50 1.43 28.59
CA GLU A 437 30.62 0.38 28.10
C GLU A 437 30.34 0.52 26.59
N PRO A 438 30.13 -0.59 25.86
CA PRO A 438 29.70 -0.56 24.46
C PRO A 438 28.28 -0.01 24.30
N MET A 439 28.11 0.95 23.41
CA MET A 439 26.81 1.50 23.03
C MET A 439 26.50 1.12 21.59
N ALA A 440 25.48 0.30 21.42
CA ALA A 440 24.93 -0.07 20.13
C ALA A 440 24.14 1.09 19.52
N ILE A 441 24.41 1.33 18.24
CA ILE A 441 23.63 2.21 17.39
C ILE A 441 22.73 1.32 16.55
N VAL A 442 21.44 1.43 16.82
CA VAL A 442 20.39 0.63 16.21
C VAL A 442 19.59 1.53 15.29
N LEU A 443 19.32 1.05 14.09
CA LEU A 443 18.48 1.74 13.12
C LEU A 443 17.50 0.72 12.58
N ASP A 444 16.20 1.01 12.73
CA ASP A 444 15.11 0.13 12.30
C ASP A 444 15.21 -1.29 12.91
N GLY A 445 15.68 -1.40 14.16
CA GLY A 445 15.79 -2.67 14.88
C GLY A 445 17.04 -3.50 14.59
N GLU A 446 17.92 -3.05 13.69
CA GLU A 446 19.16 -3.74 13.36
C GLU A 446 20.40 -3.00 13.89
N ILE A 447 21.39 -3.74 14.37
CA ILE A 447 22.63 -3.17 14.87
C ILE A 447 23.59 -2.89 13.71
N TYR A 448 24.01 -1.64 13.60
CA TYR A 448 25.09 -1.25 12.70
C TYR A 448 26.45 -1.38 13.38
N THR A 449 26.59 -0.78 14.56
CA THR A 449 27.88 -0.69 15.26
C THR A 449 27.66 -0.65 16.77
N ALA A 450 28.55 -1.26 17.57
CA ALA A 450 28.55 -1.12 19.03
C ALA A 450 29.92 -0.72 19.60
N PRO A 451 30.39 0.52 19.37
CA PRO A 451 31.65 1.01 19.91
C PRO A 451 31.60 1.27 21.42
N ASN A 452 32.76 1.19 22.08
CA ASN A 452 32.90 1.57 23.49
C ASN A 452 32.81 3.10 23.68
N LEU A 453 32.05 3.52 24.70
CA LEU A 453 31.95 4.92 25.12
C LEU A 453 33.25 5.37 25.79
N ASN A 454 34.05 6.21 25.12
CA ASN A 454 35.30 6.72 25.69
C ASN A 454 35.09 7.89 26.67
N SER A 455 34.00 8.64 26.48
CA SER A 455 33.64 9.80 27.29
C SER A 455 32.14 10.04 27.20
N MET A 456 31.59 10.82 28.13
CA MET A 456 30.22 11.31 28.04
C MET A 456 30.02 12.10 26.73
N ILE A 457 28.91 11.83 26.04
CA ILE A 457 28.52 12.46 24.78
C ILE A 457 27.28 13.32 25.05
N SER A 458 27.29 14.58 24.60
CA SER A 458 26.14 15.47 24.66
C SER A 458 25.43 15.53 23.30
N ASP A 459 25.68 16.57 22.54
CA ASP A 459 24.97 17.00 21.34
C ASP A 459 25.63 16.56 20.03
N SER A 460 26.79 15.90 20.05
CA SER A 460 27.46 15.42 18.83
C SER A 460 28.24 14.13 19.02
N GLY A 461 28.20 13.24 18.02
CA GLY A 461 28.85 11.94 18.04
C GLY A 461 29.35 11.48 16.66
N ILE A 462 30.10 10.37 16.62
CA ILE A 462 30.63 9.77 15.40
C ILE A 462 30.31 8.27 15.39
N ILE A 463 29.70 7.79 14.31
CA ILE A 463 29.42 6.39 14.00
C ILE A 463 30.62 5.82 13.23
N GLN A 464 31.26 4.78 13.78
CA GLN A 464 32.51 4.22 13.26
C GLN A 464 32.26 2.81 12.70
N GLY A 465 32.79 2.49 11.51
CA GLY A 465 32.64 1.18 10.87
C GLY A 465 33.34 1.11 9.52
N SER A 466 33.40 -0.07 8.90
CA SER A 466 33.92 -0.27 7.53
C SER A 466 32.84 0.05 6.49
N PHE A 467 32.51 1.34 6.33
CA PHE A 467 31.50 1.77 5.35
C PHE A 467 32.08 1.89 3.94
N SER A 468 31.40 1.31 2.95
CA SER A 468 31.59 1.71 1.56
C SER A 468 31.07 3.14 1.32
N LYS A 469 31.51 3.77 0.23
CA LYS A 469 31.04 5.13 -0.11
C LYS A 469 29.51 5.19 -0.26
N ALA A 470 28.90 4.20 -0.90
CA ALA A 470 27.45 4.15 -1.07
C ALA A 470 26.70 3.98 0.26
N GLN A 471 27.22 3.14 1.17
CA GLN A 471 26.64 2.94 2.50
C GLN A 471 26.78 4.19 3.37
N LEU A 472 27.92 4.89 3.31
CA LEU A 472 28.12 6.13 4.05
C LEU A 472 27.20 7.24 3.55
N ASP A 473 27.04 7.34 2.22
CA ASP A 473 26.11 8.28 1.59
C ASP A 473 24.66 7.97 2.00
N TYR A 474 24.28 6.69 2.07
CA TYR A 474 22.96 6.25 2.57
C TYR A 474 22.76 6.60 4.05
N LEU A 475 23.69 6.20 4.93
CA LEU A 475 23.61 6.45 6.36
C LEU A 475 23.52 7.95 6.66
N THR A 476 24.38 8.76 6.02
CA THR A 476 24.34 10.22 6.17
C THR A 476 23.01 10.79 5.67
N ARG A 477 22.44 10.24 4.59
CA ARG A 477 21.15 10.69 4.06
C ARG A 477 20.00 10.38 5.03
N VAL A 478 19.93 9.15 5.55
CA VAL A 478 18.90 8.68 6.50
C VAL A 478 18.96 9.46 7.81
N LEU A 479 20.16 9.73 8.33
CA LEU A 479 20.32 10.47 9.58
C LEU A 479 20.14 11.99 9.39
N THR A 480 20.55 12.56 8.25
CA THR A 480 20.34 14.00 7.94
C THR A 480 18.88 14.31 7.71
N SER A 481 18.10 13.36 7.17
CA SER A 481 16.66 13.52 7.05
C SER A 481 15.95 13.65 8.40
N GLY A 482 16.66 13.56 9.53
CA GLY A 482 16.07 13.39 10.87
C GLY A 482 15.44 12.00 10.98
N THR A 483 15.03 11.59 12.18
CA THR A 483 14.10 10.45 12.26
C THR A 483 12.92 10.79 11.37
N LEU A 484 12.60 9.93 10.41
CA LEU A 484 11.74 10.30 9.30
C LEU A 484 10.33 10.66 9.82
N GLU A 485 9.92 10.08 10.95
CA GLU A 485 8.73 10.42 11.73
C GLU A 485 8.71 11.88 12.27
N ALA A 486 9.87 12.47 12.59
CA ALA A 486 9.94 13.86 13.04
C ALA A 486 9.86 14.85 11.87
N ARG A 487 10.07 14.37 10.64
CA ARG A 487 10.12 15.19 9.42
C ARG A 487 8.97 14.94 8.48
N LEU A 488 8.29 13.80 8.55
CA LEU A 488 7.03 13.50 7.91
C LEU A 488 5.91 13.65 8.94
N SER A 489 4.71 14.11 8.55
CA SER A 489 3.57 14.06 9.48
C SER A 489 3.26 12.61 9.87
N GLN A 490 2.90 12.35 11.13
CA GLN A 490 2.55 10.99 11.60
C GLN A 490 1.34 10.42 10.83
N ASP A 491 0.40 11.30 10.47
CA ASP A 491 -0.78 10.96 9.68
C ASP A 491 -0.77 11.69 8.33
N PRO A 492 -1.35 11.08 7.29
CA PRO A 492 -1.57 11.74 6.02
C PRO A 492 -2.59 12.87 6.20
N ILE A 493 -2.30 14.04 5.65
CA ILE A 493 -3.20 15.20 5.64
C ILE A 493 -4.27 15.11 4.53
N ALA A 494 -4.08 14.18 3.59
CA ALA A 494 -5.12 13.76 2.67
C ALA A 494 -4.90 12.29 2.30
N MET A 495 -5.99 11.54 2.24
CA MET A 495 -5.99 10.13 1.89
C MET A 495 -7.03 9.92 0.81
N ASN A 496 -6.68 9.23 -0.27
CA ASN A 496 -7.63 8.82 -1.29
C ASN A 496 -7.39 7.35 -1.61
N THR A 497 -8.23 6.49 -1.06
CA THR A 497 -8.27 5.04 -1.33
C THR A 497 -9.34 4.75 -2.37
N LEU A 498 -9.00 3.99 -3.41
CA LEU A 498 -9.91 3.50 -4.44
C LEU A 498 -9.75 1.99 -4.59
N GLY A 499 -10.81 1.23 -4.35
CA GLY A 499 -10.82 -0.21 -4.57
C GLY A 499 -10.48 -0.62 -6.02
N PRO A 500 -9.72 -1.71 -6.24
CA PRO A 500 -9.43 -2.25 -7.58
C PRO A 500 -10.66 -2.55 -8.43
N SER A 501 -11.77 -2.94 -7.80
CA SER A 501 -13.08 -3.17 -8.44
C SER A 501 -13.61 -1.91 -9.14
N ILE A 502 -13.59 -0.77 -8.43
CA ILE A 502 -14.06 0.52 -8.97
C ILE A 502 -13.13 0.96 -10.11
N GLY A 503 -11.81 0.82 -9.92
CA GLY A 503 -10.84 1.11 -10.97
C GLY A 503 -11.09 0.30 -12.25
N ALA A 504 -11.30 -1.01 -12.11
CA ALA A 504 -11.57 -1.90 -13.23
C ALA A 504 -12.90 -1.57 -13.95
N ASP A 505 -13.96 -1.23 -13.23
CA ASP A 505 -15.23 -0.80 -13.82
C ASP A 505 -15.06 0.53 -14.57
N ASN A 506 -14.38 1.51 -13.95
CA ASN A 506 -14.03 2.78 -14.58
C ASN A 506 -13.22 2.60 -15.86
N LEU A 507 -12.22 1.70 -15.84
CA LEU A 507 -11.41 1.36 -17.01
C LEU A 507 -12.27 0.72 -18.11
N ASN A 508 -13.12 -0.24 -17.77
CA ASN A 508 -13.96 -0.93 -18.74
C ASN A 508 -14.98 0.03 -19.38
N ARG A 509 -15.71 0.81 -18.59
CA ARG A 509 -16.66 1.82 -19.08
C ARG A 509 -15.97 2.91 -19.88
N GLY A 510 -14.81 3.37 -19.42
CA GLY A 510 -13.99 4.35 -20.13
C GLY A 510 -13.52 3.83 -21.49
N MET A 511 -13.08 2.57 -21.56
CA MET A 511 -12.65 1.92 -22.80
C MET A 511 -13.82 1.73 -23.77
N TRP A 512 -14.99 1.28 -23.31
CA TRP A 512 -16.17 1.15 -24.16
C TRP A 512 -16.66 2.50 -24.70
N SER A 513 -16.69 3.53 -23.85
CA SER A 513 -17.05 4.89 -24.27
C SER A 513 -16.08 5.42 -25.33
N PHE A 514 -14.79 5.18 -25.15
CA PHE A 514 -13.75 5.49 -26.13
C PHE A 514 -13.98 4.76 -27.46
N VAL A 515 -14.19 3.45 -27.44
CA VAL A 515 -14.41 2.65 -28.66
C VAL A 515 -15.65 3.13 -29.42
N ILE A 516 -16.76 3.38 -28.72
CA ILE A 516 -18.00 3.88 -29.32
C ILE A 516 -17.76 5.25 -29.97
N ALA A 517 -17.07 6.17 -29.28
CA ALA A 517 -16.75 7.49 -29.82
C ALA A 517 -15.88 7.40 -31.08
N VAL A 518 -14.84 6.55 -31.07
CA VAL A 518 -13.97 6.33 -32.24
C VAL A 518 -14.75 5.76 -33.43
N ILE A 519 -15.62 4.77 -33.20
CA ILE A 519 -16.45 4.18 -34.26
C ILE A 519 -17.40 5.22 -34.84
N ALA A 520 -18.10 5.98 -33.99
CA ALA A 520 -19.02 7.02 -34.43
C ALA A 520 -18.32 8.08 -35.28
N VAL A 521 -17.14 8.54 -34.85
CA VAL A 521 -16.31 9.49 -35.62
C VAL A 521 -15.83 8.87 -36.94
N CYS A 522 -15.34 7.62 -36.92
CA CYS A 522 -14.91 6.93 -38.14
C CYS A 522 -16.03 6.80 -39.16
N VAL A 523 -17.24 6.45 -38.72
CA VAL A 523 -18.44 6.31 -39.55
C VAL A 523 -18.84 7.67 -40.13
N PHE A 524 -18.86 8.73 -39.32
CA PHE A 524 -19.13 10.09 -39.78
C PHE A 524 -18.13 10.52 -40.86
N MET A 525 -16.83 10.31 -40.63
CA MET A 525 -15.78 10.67 -41.58
C MET A 525 -15.90 9.92 -42.91
N LEU A 526 -16.19 8.61 -42.86
CA LEU A 526 -16.42 7.81 -44.07
C LEU A 526 -17.66 8.27 -44.84
N MET A 527 -18.76 8.56 -44.15
CA MET A 527 -20.00 8.99 -44.81
C MET A 527 -19.89 10.40 -45.40
N TYR A 528 -19.25 11.34 -44.71
CA TYR A 528 -19.16 12.73 -45.15
C TYR A 528 -18.06 12.95 -46.20
N TYR A 529 -16.89 12.33 -46.03
CA TYR A 529 -15.71 12.57 -46.87
C TYR A 529 -15.31 11.40 -47.78
N PHE A 530 -16.03 10.28 -47.77
CA PHE A 530 -15.74 9.08 -48.58
C PHE A 530 -14.26 8.62 -48.45
N PHE A 531 -13.49 8.63 -49.54
CA PHE A 531 -12.08 8.21 -49.54
C PHE A 531 -11.20 9.13 -48.69
N ALA A 532 -11.45 10.45 -48.71
CA ALA A 532 -10.74 11.37 -47.80
C ALA A 532 -11.06 11.05 -46.32
N GLY A 533 -12.29 10.60 -46.07
CA GLY A 533 -12.70 10.03 -44.77
C GLY A 533 -11.90 8.80 -44.37
N LEU A 534 -11.67 7.87 -45.30
CA LEU A 534 -10.81 6.70 -45.06
C LEU A 534 -9.37 7.10 -44.73
N VAL A 535 -8.81 8.07 -45.45
CA VAL A 535 -7.47 8.62 -45.17
C VAL A 535 -7.39 9.25 -43.78
N ALA A 536 -8.44 9.98 -43.37
CA ALA A 536 -8.53 10.54 -42.02
C ALA A 536 -8.61 9.43 -40.95
N ASN A 537 -9.35 8.35 -41.20
CA ASN A 537 -9.43 7.24 -40.26
C ASN A 537 -8.09 6.47 -40.13
N ILE A 538 -7.32 6.32 -41.21
CA ILE A 538 -5.96 5.76 -41.15
C ILE A 538 -5.05 6.67 -40.32
N ALA A 539 -5.12 7.99 -40.52
CA ALA A 539 -4.37 8.95 -39.73
C ALA A 539 -4.79 8.92 -38.25
N LEU A 540 -6.09 8.78 -37.97
CA LEU A 540 -6.61 8.66 -36.62
C LEU A 540 -6.12 7.38 -35.92
N LEU A 541 -6.10 6.24 -36.62
CA LEU A 541 -5.58 4.98 -36.10
C LEU A 541 -4.07 5.07 -35.83
N ALA A 542 -3.30 5.67 -36.75
CA ALA A 542 -1.88 5.94 -36.55
C ALA A 542 -1.63 6.89 -35.36
N ASN A 543 -2.51 7.89 -35.17
CA ASN A 543 -2.46 8.80 -34.02
C ASN A 543 -2.63 8.02 -32.70
N GLY A 544 -3.66 7.17 -32.61
CA GLY A 544 -3.88 6.30 -31.45
C GLY A 544 -2.67 5.41 -31.14
N ILE A 545 -2.11 4.73 -32.15
CA ILE A 545 -0.92 3.88 -31.98
C ILE A 545 0.27 4.69 -31.46
N MET A 546 0.48 5.91 -31.96
CA MET A 546 1.58 6.76 -31.47
C MET A 546 1.36 7.19 -30.03
N ILE A 547 0.13 7.57 -29.64
CA ILE A 547 -0.17 7.95 -28.25
C ILE A 547 0.18 6.80 -27.29
N PHE A 548 -0.33 5.60 -27.56
CA PHE A 548 -0.03 4.43 -26.73
C PHE A 548 1.46 4.05 -26.76
N GLY A 549 2.09 4.08 -27.94
CA GLY A 549 3.50 3.73 -28.10
C GLY A 549 4.45 4.70 -27.42
N PHE A 550 4.19 6.02 -27.48
CA PHE A 550 4.99 7.02 -26.78
C PHE A 550 4.79 6.95 -25.26
N MET A 551 3.55 6.77 -24.79
CA MET A 551 3.28 6.58 -23.37
C MET A 551 4.01 5.35 -22.81
N ALA A 552 4.01 4.24 -23.55
CA ALA A 552 4.77 3.03 -23.17
C ALA A 552 6.29 3.28 -23.16
N MET A 553 6.83 4.08 -24.09
CA MET A 553 8.27 4.41 -24.12
C MET A 553 8.73 5.23 -22.90
N ILE A 554 7.90 6.18 -22.44
CA ILE A 554 8.24 7.02 -21.28
C ILE A 554 7.81 6.41 -19.94
N SER A 555 7.28 5.17 -19.94
CA SER A 555 6.67 4.53 -18.76
C SER A 555 5.60 5.40 -18.09
N GLY A 556 4.82 6.12 -18.91
CA GLY A 556 3.80 7.05 -18.43
C GLY A 556 2.56 6.34 -17.91
N THR A 557 1.97 6.88 -16.85
CA THR A 557 0.77 6.33 -16.21
C THR A 557 -0.52 6.78 -16.91
N PHE A 558 -1.40 5.84 -17.23
CA PHE A 558 -2.72 6.10 -17.81
C PHE A 558 -3.76 6.33 -16.71
N THR A 559 -4.21 7.57 -16.54
CA THR A 559 -5.26 7.93 -15.58
C THR A 559 -6.61 8.04 -16.27
N LEU A 560 -7.71 8.11 -15.50
CA LEU A 560 -9.05 8.30 -16.09
C LEU A 560 -9.16 9.67 -16.79
N PRO A 561 -8.67 10.78 -16.21
CA PRO A 561 -8.47 12.03 -16.96
C PRO A 561 -7.58 11.82 -18.19
N GLY A 562 -6.50 11.05 -18.07
CA GLY A 562 -5.62 10.68 -19.17
C GLY A 562 -6.36 10.08 -20.37
N LEU A 563 -7.26 9.12 -20.15
CA LEU A 563 -8.14 8.54 -21.17
C LEU A 563 -9.06 9.60 -21.81
N ALA A 564 -9.64 10.50 -21.01
CA ALA A 564 -10.42 11.62 -21.54
C ALA A 564 -9.58 12.53 -22.45
N GLY A 565 -8.30 12.73 -22.13
CA GLY A 565 -7.34 13.42 -22.99
C GLY A 565 -7.12 12.72 -24.34
N ILE A 566 -7.12 11.40 -24.37
CA ILE A 566 -7.04 10.62 -25.63
C ILE A 566 -8.32 10.81 -26.44
N VAL A 567 -9.50 10.68 -25.81
CA VAL A 567 -10.81 10.91 -26.47
C VAL A 567 -10.86 12.33 -27.07
N LEU A 568 -10.46 13.34 -26.30
CA LEU A 568 -10.40 14.73 -26.73
C LEU A 568 -9.43 14.92 -27.90
N THR A 569 -8.23 14.32 -27.82
CA THR A 569 -7.23 14.36 -28.88
C THR A 569 -7.79 13.76 -30.18
N ILE A 570 -8.51 12.64 -30.10
CA ILE A 570 -9.11 12.00 -31.28
C ILE A 570 -10.13 12.92 -31.96
N GLY A 571 -10.98 13.59 -31.17
CA GLY A 571 -11.91 14.59 -31.71
C GLY A 571 -11.18 15.73 -32.43
N MET A 572 -10.14 16.29 -31.80
CA MET A 572 -9.33 17.36 -32.39
C MET A 572 -8.49 16.89 -33.59
N ALA A 573 -8.05 15.63 -33.61
CA ALA A 573 -7.28 15.08 -34.70
C ALA A 573 -8.08 15.00 -36.00
N VAL A 574 -9.38 14.80 -35.89
CA VAL A 574 -10.28 14.85 -37.03
C VAL A 574 -10.51 16.28 -37.50
N ASP A 575 -10.59 17.25 -36.60
CA ASP A 575 -10.77 18.67 -36.94
C ASP A 575 -9.64 19.21 -37.85
N ALA A 576 -8.38 18.85 -37.55
CA ALA A 576 -7.25 19.19 -38.41
C ALA A 576 -7.41 18.65 -39.84
N ASN A 577 -7.92 17.42 -39.98
CA ASN A 577 -8.18 16.82 -41.29
C ASN A 577 -9.38 17.50 -41.99
N VAL A 578 -10.44 17.84 -41.25
CA VAL A 578 -11.61 18.58 -41.78
C VAL A 578 -11.19 19.93 -42.35
N LEU A 579 -10.37 20.71 -41.65
CA LEU A 579 -9.85 21.99 -42.13
C LEU A 579 -9.07 21.84 -43.45
N ILE A 580 -8.22 20.81 -43.55
CA ILE A 580 -7.49 20.51 -44.79
C ILE A 580 -8.46 20.14 -45.90
N TYR A 581 -9.45 19.29 -45.63
CA TYR A 581 -10.36 18.76 -46.63
C TYR A 581 -11.32 19.82 -47.16
N GLU A 582 -11.86 20.66 -46.29
CA GLU A 582 -12.69 21.78 -46.70
C GLU A 582 -11.88 22.77 -47.54
N ARG A 583 -10.62 23.05 -47.19
CA ARG A 583 -9.78 23.92 -48.02
C ARG A 583 -9.46 23.28 -49.37
N ILE A 584 -9.20 21.98 -49.43
CA ILE A 584 -9.04 21.24 -50.69
C ILE A 584 -10.34 21.29 -51.51
N ARG A 585 -11.50 21.16 -50.87
CA ARG A 585 -12.81 21.21 -51.51
C ARG A 585 -13.06 22.57 -52.15
N GLU A 586 -12.74 23.66 -51.45
CA GLU A 586 -12.83 25.02 -51.99
C GLU A 586 -11.97 25.18 -53.25
N GLU A 587 -10.72 24.72 -53.25
CA GLU A 587 -9.86 24.77 -54.45
C GLU A 587 -10.39 23.90 -55.61
N ILE A 588 -10.99 22.74 -55.31
CA ILE A 588 -11.62 21.87 -56.32
C ILE A 588 -12.84 22.58 -56.94
N MET A 589 -13.64 23.28 -56.12
CA MET A 589 -14.83 24.00 -56.56
C MET A 589 -14.50 25.26 -57.36
N GLU A 590 -13.39 25.93 -57.06
CA GLU A 590 -12.86 27.02 -57.88
C GLU A 590 -12.43 26.53 -59.28
N GLY A 591 -11.98 25.28 -59.41
CA GLY A 591 -11.74 24.60 -60.69
C GLY A 591 -10.53 25.10 -61.48
N VAL A 592 -9.66 25.91 -60.87
CA VAL A 592 -8.48 26.52 -61.52
C VAL A 592 -7.27 25.58 -61.55
N LEU A 593 -7.17 24.67 -60.58
CA LEU A 593 -6.01 23.78 -60.38
C LEU A 593 -6.37 22.31 -60.64
N ASP A 594 -5.36 21.50 -60.95
CA ASP A 594 -5.49 20.04 -60.95
C ASP A 594 -5.54 19.52 -59.50
N LEU A 595 -6.01 18.28 -59.28
CA LEU A 595 -6.17 17.72 -57.93
C LEU A 595 -4.86 17.79 -57.11
N ARG A 596 -3.70 17.64 -57.75
CA ARG A 596 -2.39 17.78 -57.09
C ARG A 596 -2.13 19.21 -56.63
N GLY A 597 -2.44 20.20 -57.47
CA GLY A 597 -2.41 21.62 -57.14
C GLY A 597 -3.37 21.95 -55.98
N CYS A 598 -4.63 21.50 -56.06
CA CYS A 598 -5.63 21.69 -55.00
C CYS A 598 -5.16 21.13 -53.66
N ILE A 599 -4.60 19.91 -53.63
CA ILE A 599 -4.05 19.32 -52.42
C ILE A 599 -2.88 20.16 -51.89
N ARG A 600 -1.92 20.54 -52.74
CA ARG A 600 -0.76 21.33 -52.30
C ARG A 600 -1.17 22.66 -51.67
N GLU A 601 -2.09 23.39 -52.30
CA GLU A 601 -2.55 24.67 -51.78
C GLU A 601 -3.48 24.53 -50.58
N GLY A 602 -4.31 23.48 -50.54
CA GLY A 602 -5.13 23.15 -49.38
C GLY A 602 -4.30 22.96 -48.12
N TYR A 603 -3.24 22.13 -48.19
CA TYR A 603 -2.30 21.95 -47.08
C TYR A 603 -1.54 23.24 -46.74
N GLY A 604 -1.10 24.01 -47.75
CA GLY A 604 -0.37 25.26 -47.53
C GLY A 604 -1.19 26.31 -46.77
N LYS A 605 -2.47 26.45 -47.13
CA LYS A 605 -3.41 27.40 -46.53
C LYS A 605 -3.90 26.95 -45.15
N ALA A 606 -4.10 25.65 -44.93
CA ALA A 606 -4.58 25.12 -43.66
C ALA A 606 -3.47 25.02 -42.57
N LEU A 607 -2.20 24.87 -42.96
CA LEU A 607 -1.10 24.60 -42.03
C LEU A 607 -0.95 25.66 -40.93
N SER A 608 -1.07 26.95 -41.25
CA SER A 608 -0.93 28.00 -40.25
C SER A 608 -2.02 27.92 -39.19
N THR A 609 -3.27 27.71 -39.61
CA THR A 609 -4.42 27.63 -38.70
C THR A 609 -4.33 26.42 -37.79
N ILE A 610 -3.93 25.26 -38.33
CA ILE A 610 -3.78 24.02 -37.56
C ILE A 610 -2.64 24.14 -36.54
N LEU A 611 -1.51 24.74 -36.94
CA LEU A 611 -0.39 24.96 -36.04
C LEU A 611 -0.75 25.95 -34.93
N ASP A 612 -1.42 27.05 -35.28
CA ASP A 612 -1.85 28.08 -34.33
C ASP A 612 -2.80 27.49 -33.26
N ALA A 613 -3.78 26.66 -33.65
CA ALA A 613 -4.71 26.00 -32.72
C ALA A 613 -4.04 24.96 -31.79
N ASN A 614 -3.08 24.20 -32.31
CA ASN A 614 -2.39 23.18 -31.52
C ASN A 614 -1.33 23.78 -30.57
N ILE A 615 -0.68 24.89 -30.95
CA ILE A 615 0.26 25.59 -30.06
C ILE A 615 -0.47 26.14 -28.83
N THR A 616 -1.67 26.71 -28.98
CA THR A 616 -2.45 27.17 -27.82
C THR A 616 -2.79 26.03 -26.87
N ASN A 617 -3.10 24.83 -27.38
CA ASN A 617 -3.33 23.66 -26.54
C ASN A 617 -2.03 23.18 -25.85
N LEU A 618 -0.88 23.22 -26.53
CA LEU A 618 0.41 22.89 -25.91
C LEU A 618 0.79 23.87 -24.78
N ILE A 619 0.43 25.15 -24.90
CA ILE A 619 0.62 26.13 -23.80
C ILE A 619 -0.19 25.72 -22.57
N VAL A 620 -1.45 25.28 -22.76
CA VAL A 620 -2.31 24.77 -21.68
C VAL A 620 -1.66 23.55 -21.03
N CYS A 621 -1.22 22.58 -21.82
CA CYS A 621 -0.56 21.37 -21.31
C CYS A 621 0.72 21.69 -20.53
N ALA A 622 1.55 22.63 -21.00
CA ALA A 622 2.78 23.03 -20.33
C ALA A 622 2.53 23.69 -18.97
N ALA A 623 1.46 24.47 -18.84
CA ALA A 623 1.04 25.05 -17.56
C ALA A 623 0.54 23.96 -16.60
N LEU A 624 -0.37 23.10 -17.07
CA LEU A 624 -0.92 21.99 -16.26
C LEU A 624 0.16 21.01 -15.78
N ALA A 625 1.13 20.67 -16.63
CA ALA A 625 2.21 19.76 -16.28
C ALA A 625 3.05 20.24 -15.08
N GLN A 626 3.12 21.56 -14.85
CA GLN A 626 3.91 22.14 -13.76
C GLN A 626 3.10 22.36 -12.47
N THR A 627 1.81 22.67 -12.58
CA THR A 627 1.00 23.14 -11.44
C THR A 627 -0.09 22.17 -10.99
N ALA A 628 -0.40 21.13 -11.78
CA ALA A 628 -1.53 20.26 -11.50
C ALA A 628 -1.16 19.05 -10.62
N THR A 629 -2.18 18.35 -10.12
CA THR A 629 -2.04 17.08 -9.38
C THR A 629 -1.56 15.96 -10.30
N THR A 630 -1.08 14.85 -9.74
CA THR A 630 -0.55 13.71 -10.49
C THR A 630 -1.53 13.19 -11.56
N GLU A 631 -2.82 13.11 -11.24
CA GLU A 631 -3.87 12.69 -12.18
C GLU A 631 -4.02 13.64 -13.39
N VAL A 632 -4.01 14.95 -13.13
CA VAL A 632 -4.17 15.99 -14.15
C VAL A 632 -2.88 16.20 -14.95
N LYS A 633 -1.71 15.99 -14.35
CA LYS A 633 -0.42 15.92 -15.07
C LYS A 633 -0.44 14.79 -16.09
N GLY A 634 -0.98 13.62 -15.73
CA GLY A 634 -1.19 12.51 -16.66
C GLY A 634 -2.02 12.91 -17.88
N PHE A 635 -3.13 13.61 -17.67
CA PHE A 635 -3.93 14.21 -18.76
C PHE A 635 -3.14 15.20 -19.62
N ALA A 636 -2.35 16.09 -19.02
CA ALA A 636 -1.56 17.06 -19.78
C ALA A 636 -0.49 16.38 -20.66
N ILE A 637 0.13 15.31 -20.18
CA ILE A 637 1.14 14.55 -20.92
C ILE A 637 0.49 13.78 -22.09
N THR A 638 -0.60 13.05 -21.84
CA THR A 638 -1.30 12.30 -22.91
C THR A 638 -1.81 13.24 -24.00
N LEU A 639 -2.38 14.38 -23.62
CA LEU A 639 -2.83 15.40 -24.55
C LEU A 639 -1.67 16.03 -25.35
N SER A 640 -0.52 16.30 -24.72
CA SER A 640 0.66 16.85 -25.41
C SER A 640 1.20 15.90 -26.49
N ILE A 641 1.34 14.62 -26.14
CA ILE A 641 1.75 13.56 -27.08
C ILE A 641 0.72 13.45 -28.20
N GLY A 642 -0.56 13.46 -27.84
CA GLY A 642 -1.68 13.45 -28.76
C GLY A 642 -1.66 14.58 -29.78
N ILE A 643 -1.42 15.81 -29.34
CA ILE A 643 -1.31 16.99 -30.20
C ILE A 643 -0.10 16.86 -31.16
N ALA A 644 1.06 16.44 -30.66
CA ALA A 644 2.25 16.25 -31.48
C ALA A 644 2.03 15.15 -32.54
N ALA A 645 1.44 14.02 -32.13
CA ALA A 645 1.07 12.90 -32.99
C ALA A 645 0.00 13.30 -34.03
N THR A 646 -0.94 14.15 -33.65
CA THR A 646 -1.95 14.74 -34.55
C THR A 646 -1.30 15.63 -35.60
N LEU A 647 -0.40 16.54 -35.21
CA LEU A 647 0.33 17.39 -36.17
C LEU A 647 1.14 16.54 -37.16
N PHE A 648 1.79 15.48 -36.69
CA PHE A 648 2.51 14.56 -37.57
C PHE A 648 1.57 13.80 -38.52
N THR A 649 0.49 13.21 -38.02
CA THR A 649 -0.43 12.43 -38.85
C THR A 649 -1.19 13.30 -39.85
N ALA A 650 -1.77 14.41 -39.40
CA ALA A 650 -2.57 15.29 -40.23
C ALA A 650 -1.75 16.08 -41.25
N LEU A 651 -0.51 16.48 -40.96
CA LEU A 651 0.31 17.30 -41.89
C LEU A 651 1.30 16.49 -42.72
N PHE A 652 1.79 15.37 -42.19
CA PHE A 652 2.82 14.54 -42.85
C PHE A 652 2.25 13.24 -43.41
N VAL A 653 1.56 12.43 -42.61
CA VAL A 653 1.10 11.08 -43.03
C VAL A 653 0.01 11.15 -44.09
N THR A 654 -1.08 11.88 -43.85
CA THR A 654 -2.18 12.04 -44.81
C THR A 654 -1.68 12.60 -46.15
N ARG A 655 -0.74 13.55 -46.09
CA ARG A 655 -0.12 14.15 -47.27
C ARG A 655 0.63 13.11 -48.12
N GLN A 656 1.30 12.13 -47.51
CA GLN A 656 1.93 11.04 -48.26
C GLN A 656 0.89 10.08 -48.86
N ILE A 657 -0.22 9.82 -48.15
CA ILE A 657 -1.29 8.97 -48.67
C ILE A 657 -1.95 9.61 -49.91
N TYR A 658 -2.22 10.92 -49.88
CA TYR A 658 -2.75 11.63 -51.05
C TYR A 658 -1.77 11.68 -52.22
N TYR A 659 -0.48 11.80 -51.92
CA TYR A 659 0.54 11.69 -52.94
C TYR A 659 0.50 10.29 -53.61
N LEU A 660 0.43 9.22 -52.81
CA LEU A 660 0.29 7.85 -53.35
C LEU A 660 -1.00 7.70 -54.19
N TYR A 661 -2.11 8.28 -53.74
CA TYR A 661 -3.39 8.25 -54.46
C TYR A 661 -3.36 8.97 -55.82
N THR A 662 -2.68 10.12 -55.91
CA THR A 662 -2.62 10.94 -57.13
C THR A 662 -1.48 10.55 -58.08
N ASP A 663 -0.35 10.05 -57.58
CA ASP A 663 0.82 9.71 -58.40
C ASP A 663 0.87 8.22 -58.77
N TRP A 664 0.64 7.32 -57.82
CA TRP A 664 0.74 5.87 -58.07
C TRP A 664 -0.56 5.27 -58.63
N LEU A 665 -1.71 5.66 -58.08
CA LEU A 665 -3.03 5.19 -58.54
C LEU A 665 -3.63 6.05 -59.67
N GLY A 666 -3.02 7.19 -59.99
CA GLY A 666 -3.41 8.06 -61.10
C GLY A 666 -4.84 8.61 -61.03
N ARG A 667 -5.37 8.80 -59.81
CA ARG A 667 -6.75 9.29 -59.61
C ARG A 667 -6.79 10.81 -59.63
N GLU A 668 -7.71 11.36 -60.43
CA GLU A 668 -7.86 12.82 -60.63
C GLU A 668 -9.06 13.41 -59.87
N SER A 669 -9.90 12.57 -59.26
CA SER A 669 -11.07 13.02 -58.50
C SER A 669 -11.03 12.61 -57.03
N LEU A 670 -11.56 13.50 -56.19
CA LEU A 670 -11.66 13.32 -54.74
C LEU A 670 -13.09 13.68 -54.29
N PRO A 671 -14.07 12.79 -54.48
CA PRO A 671 -15.46 13.08 -54.17
C PRO A 671 -15.67 13.21 -52.65
N MET A 672 -16.49 14.18 -52.26
CA MET A 672 -16.98 14.43 -50.90
C MET A 672 -18.51 14.60 -50.91
N LEU A 673 -19.21 14.34 -49.80
CA LEU A 673 -20.67 14.39 -49.75
C LEU A 673 -21.27 15.72 -50.25
N PRO A 674 -20.79 16.91 -49.84
CA PRO A 674 -21.30 18.18 -50.38
C PRO A 674 -21.04 18.38 -51.87
N SER A 675 -19.96 17.79 -52.42
CA SER A 675 -19.63 17.89 -53.86
C SER A 675 -20.49 16.96 -54.73
N VAL A 676 -20.96 15.84 -54.16
CA VAL A 676 -21.75 14.83 -54.88
C VAL A 676 -23.25 15.09 -54.76
N VAL A 677 -23.69 15.73 -53.66
CA VAL A 677 -25.11 15.95 -53.34
C VAL A 677 -25.43 17.45 -53.33
N PRO A 678 -26.00 18.02 -54.41
CA PRO A 678 -26.16 19.48 -54.58
C PRO A 678 -27.03 20.19 -53.53
N TRP A 679 -28.02 19.51 -52.95
CA TRP A 679 -28.87 20.13 -51.93
C TRP A 679 -28.13 20.32 -50.61
N ILE A 680 -27.17 19.43 -50.28
CA ILE A 680 -26.34 19.53 -49.07
C ILE A 680 -25.39 20.73 -49.19
N HIS A 681 -24.80 20.93 -50.37
CA HIS A 681 -23.99 22.13 -50.64
C HIS A 681 -24.78 23.41 -50.39
N ARG A 682 -26.01 23.49 -50.92
CA ARG A 682 -26.87 24.68 -50.81
C ARG A 682 -27.29 24.97 -49.37
N THR A 683 -27.42 23.95 -48.52
CA THR A 683 -27.71 24.15 -47.09
C THR A 683 -26.51 24.61 -46.28
N LEU A 684 -25.28 24.33 -46.75
CA LEU A 684 -24.04 24.70 -46.05
C LEU A 684 -23.54 26.13 -46.35
N GLU A 685 -24.15 26.81 -47.33
CA GLU A 685 -23.88 28.22 -47.66
C GLU A 685 -25.07 29.15 -47.35
N PRO A 686 -25.53 29.25 -46.08
CA PRO A 686 -26.61 30.16 -45.75
C PRO A 686 -26.15 31.62 -45.82
N ASN A 687 -26.79 32.42 -46.68
CA ASN A 687 -26.50 33.86 -46.80
C ASN A 687 -27.16 34.66 -45.66
N ILE A 688 -26.68 34.44 -44.43
CA ILE A 688 -27.17 35.11 -43.22
C ILE A 688 -26.27 36.32 -42.91
N ASN A 689 -26.87 37.50 -42.77
CA ASN A 689 -26.16 38.71 -42.37
C ASN A 689 -25.95 38.77 -40.85
N TRP A 690 -24.96 38.01 -40.36
CA TRP A 690 -24.57 37.96 -38.93
C TRP A 690 -24.26 39.34 -38.33
N ILE A 691 -23.64 40.23 -39.11
CA ILE A 691 -23.26 41.58 -38.67
C ILE A 691 -24.48 42.49 -38.45
N GLY A 692 -25.56 42.29 -39.21
CA GLY A 692 -26.84 42.96 -39.01
C GLY A 692 -27.55 42.51 -37.74
N LEU A 693 -27.42 41.22 -37.38
CA LEU A 693 -28.03 40.61 -36.21
C LEU A 693 -27.23 40.80 -34.91
N ARG A 694 -26.05 41.43 -34.96
CA ARG A 694 -25.13 41.56 -33.81
C ARG A 694 -25.77 42.08 -32.53
N LYS A 695 -26.73 43.02 -32.63
CA LYS A 695 -27.41 43.59 -31.45
C LYS A 695 -28.23 42.53 -30.71
N ILE A 696 -28.88 41.63 -31.45
CA ILE A 696 -29.66 40.54 -30.88
C ILE A 696 -28.71 39.56 -30.18
N PHE A 697 -27.63 39.17 -30.84
CA PHE A 697 -26.64 38.27 -30.25
C PHE A 697 -25.93 38.87 -29.04
N TRP A 698 -25.64 40.17 -29.02
CA TRP A 698 -25.10 40.85 -27.83
C TRP A 698 -26.07 40.82 -26.66
N VAL A 699 -27.38 40.97 -26.90
CA VAL A 699 -28.39 40.86 -25.84
C VAL A 699 -28.48 39.42 -25.33
N ILE A 700 -28.50 38.43 -26.21
CA ILE A 700 -28.54 37.00 -25.84
C ILE A 700 -27.29 36.59 -25.07
N SER A 701 -26.11 36.96 -25.55
CA SER A 701 -24.83 36.70 -24.89
C SER A 701 -24.75 37.41 -23.53
N GLY A 702 -25.14 38.69 -23.48
CA GLY A 702 -25.17 39.46 -22.23
C GLY A 702 -26.15 38.87 -21.21
N SER A 703 -27.34 38.46 -21.63
CA SER A 703 -28.30 37.80 -20.73
C SER A 703 -27.80 36.43 -20.27
N ALA A 704 -27.16 35.65 -21.14
CA ALA A 704 -26.56 34.37 -20.79
C ALA A 704 -25.44 34.52 -19.76
N ILE A 705 -24.56 35.52 -19.90
CA ILE A 705 -23.53 35.82 -18.90
C ILE A 705 -24.17 36.21 -17.56
N ILE A 706 -25.13 37.14 -17.57
CA ILE A 706 -25.78 37.59 -16.33
C ILE A 706 -26.47 36.41 -15.63
N ALA A 707 -27.21 35.58 -16.39
CA ALA A 707 -27.85 34.39 -15.85
C ALA A 707 -26.82 33.41 -15.26
N SER A 708 -25.70 33.20 -15.97
CA SER A 708 -24.60 32.33 -15.51
C SER A 708 -23.97 32.86 -14.23
N LEU A 709 -23.68 34.16 -14.14
CA LEU A 709 -23.14 34.78 -12.93
C LEU A 709 -24.11 34.71 -11.75
N VAL A 710 -25.42 34.89 -12.00
CA VAL A 710 -26.46 34.73 -10.97
C VAL A 710 -26.50 33.28 -10.47
N LEU A 711 -26.44 32.29 -11.38
CA LEU A 711 -26.43 30.87 -11.00
C LEU A 711 -25.17 30.49 -10.23
N ILE A 712 -24.00 30.95 -10.67
CA ILE A 712 -22.72 30.71 -9.98
C ILE A 712 -22.76 31.34 -8.57
N TYR A 713 -23.25 32.58 -8.45
CA TYR A 713 -23.36 33.25 -7.17
C TYR A 713 -24.39 32.58 -6.25
N ALA A 714 -25.53 32.17 -6.79
CA ALA A 714 -26.59 31.49 -6.05
C ALA A 714 -26.14 30.12 -5.51
N ARG A 715 -25.31 29.40 -6.27
CA ARG A 715 -24.74 28.11 -5.85
C ARG A 715 -23.56 28.26 -4.90
N GLY A 716 -22.80 29.35 -5.02
CA GLY A 716 -21.71 29.68 -4.10
C GLY A 716 -20.65 28.57 -4.00
N THR A 717 -20.26 28.23 -2.78
CA THR A 717 -19.24 27.19 -2.53
C THR A 717 -19.70 25.78 -2.87
N ASP A 718 -21.01 25.53 -3.01
CA ASP A 718 -21.60 24.21 -3.34
C ASP A 718 -21.40 23.79 -4.81
N MET A 719 -20.69 24.61 -5.58
CA MET A 719 -20.21 24.24 -6.92
C MET A 719 -18.91 23.41 -6.87
N PHE A 720 -18.13 23.54 -5.80
CA PHE A 720 -16.82 22.89 -5.67
C PHE A 720 -16.93 21.55 -4.94
N ASP A 721 -16.12 20.58 -5.37
CA ASP A 721 -16.00 19.28 -4.72
C ASP A 721 -15.13 19.35 -3.45
N THR A 722 -15.11 18.27 -2.69
CA THR A 722 -14.32 18.09 -1.46
C THR A 722 -12.83 18.39 -1.66
N GLU A 723 -12.27 18.13 -2.83
CA GLU A 723 -10.89 18.50 -3.22
C GLU A 723 -10.58 20.00 -3.10
N PHE A 724 -11.56 20.88 -3.34
CA PHE A 724 -11.38 22.33 -3.31
C PHE A 724 -11.97 22.99 -2.07
N ARG A 725 -12.85 22.29 -1.33
CA ARG A 725 -13.48 22.80 -0.11
C ARG A 725 -12.89 22.26 1.18
N GLY A 726 -12.19 21.12 1.11
CA GLY A 726 -11.90 20.29 2.27
C GLY A 726 -13.12 19.46 2.64
N GLY A 727 -12.90 18.21 3.03
CA GLY A 727 -13.98 17.31 3.40
C GLY A 727 -13.61 15.85 3.23
N VAL A 728 -14.63 15.00 3.41
CA VAL A 728 -14.53 13.55 3.29
C VAL A 728 -15.61 13.07 2.32
N SER A 729 -15.22 12.22 1.39
CA SER A 729 -16.08 11.52 0.46
C SER A 729 -15.93 10.02 0.70
N ILE A 730 -17.02 9.37 1.11
CA ILE A 730 -17.03 7.92 1.38
C ILE A 730 -17.92 7.25 0.35
N THR A 731 -17.37 6.31 -0.41
CA THR A 731 -18.16 5.41 -1.27
C THR A 731 -18.39 4.11 -0.54
N MET A 732 -19.66 3.82 -0.25
CA MET A 732 -20.10 2.62 0.42
C MET A 732 -20.72 1.65 -0.58
N ARG A 733 -20.50 0.35 -0.36
CA ARG A 733 -21.05 -0.74 -1.16
C ARG A 733 -21.87 -1.67 -0.30
N THR A 734 -23.02 -2.07 -0.79
CA THR A 734 -23.91 -2.97 -0.08
C THR A 734 -23.41 -4.42 -0.11
N ARG A 735 -23.74 -5.20 0.92
CA ARG A 735 -23.46 -6.64 0.98
C ARG A 735 -24.28 -7.45 -0.04
N LEU A 736 -23.93 -8.72 -0.21
CA LEU A 736 -24.76 -9.67 -0.95
C LEU A 736 -26.13 -9.84 -0.27
N ALA A 737 -27.18 -10.08 -1.07
CA ALA A 737 -28.51 -10.40 -0.56
C ALA A 737 -28.47 -11.67 0.32
N ASP A 738 -29.40 -11.78 1.28
CA ASP A 738 -29.35 -12.77 2.35
C ASP A 738 -29.20 -14.23 1.87
N PRO A 739 -28.54 -15.11 2.66
CA PRO A 739 -28.40 -16.52 2.34
C PRO A 739 -29.79 -17.18 2.30
N GLY A 740 -30.31 -17.42 1.10
CA GLY A 740 -31.65 -17.98 0.88
C GLY A 740 -32.34 -17.50 -0.39
N SER A 741 -31.91 -16.38 -0.98
CA SER A 741 -32.26 -16.00 -2.34
C SER A 741 -31.26 -16.62 -3.32
N ASP A 742 -31.73 -17.30 -4.36
CA ASP A 742 -30.95 -17.87 -5.47
C ASP A 742 -30.20 -16.81 -6.33
N SER A 743 -30.09 -15.57 -5.82
CA SER A 743 -29.52 -14.43 -6.50
C SER A 743 -28.13 -14.13 -5.95
N THR A 744 -27.11 -14.21 -6.81
CA THR A 744 -25.78 -13.58 -6.64
C THR A 744 -25.85 -12.04 -6.67
N GLU A 745 -27.03 -11.46 -6.49
CA GLU A 745 -27.29 -10.03 -6.58
C GLU A 745 -27.09 -9.35 -5.22
N ARG A 746 -26.58 -8.13 -5.24
CA ARG A 746 -26.31 -7.33 -4.04
C ARG A 746 -27.57 -6.60 -3.58
N LEU A 747 -27.64 -6.28 -2.29
CA LEU A 747 -28.74 -5.50 -1.73
C LEU A 747 -28.83 -4.15 -2.43
N GLN A 748 -29.99 -3.82 -3.01
CA GLN A 748 -30.22 -2.51 -3.60
C GLN A 748 -30.96 -1.63 -2.61
N LEU A 749 -30.35 -0.49 -2.25
CA LEU A 749 -31.00 0.52 -1.41
C LEU A 749 -31.56 1.63 -2.29
N VAL A 750 -32.62 2.30 -1.83
CA VAL A 750 -33.20 3.44 -2.53
C VAL A 750 -32.54 4.73 -2.04
N GLN A 751 -32.14 5.62 -2.95
CA GLN A 751 -31.41 6.85 -2.62
C GLN A 751 -32.17 7.77 -1.65
N SER A 752 -33.50 7.87 -1.74
CA SER A 752 -34.33 8.66 -0.83
C SER A 752 -34.24 8.13 0.61
N VAL A 753 -34.35 6.80 0.78
CA VAL A 753 -34.22 6.10 2.07
C VAL A 753 -32.82 6.29 2.65
N VAL A 754 -31.78 6.20 1.82
CA VAL A 754 -30.39 6.45 2.25
C VAL A 754 -30.23 7.89 2.77
N ASN A 755 -30.77 8.89 2.06
CA ASN A 755 -30.71 10.29 2.50
C ASN A 755 -31.42 10.52 3.83
N GLU A 756 -32.62 9.95 4.00
CA GLU A 756 -33.41 10.09 5.23
C GLU A 756 -32.68 9.47 6.43
N ARG A 757 -32.15 8.26 6.27
CA ARG A 757 -31.44 7.55 7.34
C ARG A 757 -30.14 8.24 7.76
N ILE A 758 -29.39 8.81 6.81
CA ILE A 758 -28.20 9.65 7.12
C ILE A 758 -28.60 10.85 7.95
N HIS A 759 -29.70 11.50 7.59
CA HIS A 759 -30.19 12.69 8.29
C HIS A 759 -30.57 12.36 9.74
N GLU A 760 -31.30 11.26 9.95
CA GLU A 760 -31.73 10.80 11.28
C GLU A 760 -30.54 10.46 12.19
N VAL A 761 -29.58 9.66 11.69
CA VAL A 761 -28.42 9.24 12.47
C VAL A 761 -27.50 10.41 12.77
N ALA A 762 -27.29 11.31 11.80
CA ALA A 762 -26.51 12.53 12.04
C ALA A 762 -27.21 13.47 13.05
N GLN A 763 -28.55 13.55 13.05
CA GLN A 763 -29.27 14.31 14.07
C GLN A 763 -29.10 13.71 15.48
N LYS A 764 -29.17 12.39 15.59
CA LYS A 764 -28.93 11.67 16.83
C LYS A 764 -27.49 11.89 17.33
N ALA A 765 -26.49 11.68 16.47
CA ALA A 765 -25.08 11.90 16.80
C ALA A 765 -24.78 13.34 17.24
N ALA A 766 -25.42 14.34 16.63
CA ALA A 766 -25.31 15.74 17.05
C ALA A 766 -25.93 16.03 18.42
N THR A 767 -26.94 15.26 18.81
CA THR A 767 -27.65 15.41 20.10
C THR A 767 -26.91 14.70 21.23
N ASP A 768 -26.35 13.53 20.94
CA ASP A 768 -25.61 12.71 21.91
C ASP A 768 -24.22 13.30 22.21
N ALA A 769 -23.62 13.99 21.24
CA ALA A 769 -22.35 14.68 21.42
C ALA A 769 -22.54 16.09 22.02
N GLY A 770 -21.60 16.55 22.85
CA GLY A 770 -21.64 17.90 23.41
C GLY A 770 -21.66 18.99 22.30
N PRO A 771 -22.35 20.13 22.50
CA PRO A 771 -22.61 21.12 21.43
C PRO A 771 -21.36 21.73 20.79
N ASP A 772 -20.22 21.71 21.49
CA ASP A 772 -18.93 22.21 20.98
C ASP A 772 -17.98 21.11 20.46
N SER A 773 -18.39 19.84 20.53
CA SER A 773 -17.58 18.70 20.09
C SER A 773 -17.38 18.68 18.56
N LEU A 774 -16.26 18.10 18.11
CA LEU A 774 -16.00 17.87 16.70
C LEU A 774 -17.12 17.04 16.05
N VAL A 775 -17.59 16.00 16.74
CA VAL A 775 -18.66 15.11 16.27
C VAL A 775 -19.95 15.87 16.01
N ALA A 776 -20.37 16.78 16.91
CA ALA A 776 -21.58 17.58 16.71
C ALA A 776 -21.47 18.50 15.47
N ARG A 777 -20.29 19.09 15.25
CA ARG A 777 -20.03 19.94 14.08
C ARG A 777 -20.03 19.13 12.78
N VAL A 778 -19.37 17.96 12.78
CA VAL A 778 -19.35 17.04 11.64
C VAL A 778 -20.75 16.55 11.34
N ALA A 779 -21.51 16.12 12.34
CA ALA A 779 -22.88 15.65 12.20
C ALA A 779 -23.78 16.72 11.54
N SER A 780 -23.59 18.00 11.83
CA SER A 780 -24.32 19.09 11.17
C SER A 780 -24.01 19.22 9.67
N GLU A 781 -22.78 18.91 9.25
CA GLU A 781 -22.39 18.85 7.84
C GLU A 781 -22.86 17.54 7.17
N VAL A 782 -22.88 16.42 7.91
CA VAL A 782 -23.42 15.14 7.42
C VAL A 782 -24.93 15.23 7.11
N GLN A 783 -25.70 15.98 7.91
CA GLN A 783 -27.12 16.25 7.60
C GLN A 783 -27.33 16.97 6.26
N ARG A 784 -26.31 17.66 5.77
CA ARG A 784 -26.30 18.38 4.49
C ARG A 784 -25.46 17.66 3.43
N ALA A 785 -25.03 16.43 3.72
CA ALA A 785 -24.18 15.66 2.83
C ALA A 785 -24.88 15.43 1.49
N ASN A 786 -24.10 15.43 0.42
CA ASN A 786 -24.59 15.09 -0.89
C ASN A 786 -24.43 13.58 -1.11
N VAL A 787 -25.54 12.86 -1.25
CA VAL A 787 -25.56 11.41 -1.49
C VAL A 787 -25.77 11.16 -2.98
N LEU A 788 -24.77 10.58 -3.62
CA LEU A 788 -24.77 10.24 -5.04
C LEU A 788 -24.86 8.72 -5.21
N THR A 789 -25.58 8.26 -6.24
CA THR A 789 -25.54 6.85 -6.65
C THR A 789 -24.30 6.59 -7.50
N VAL A 790 -23.68 5.42 -7.33
CA VAL A 790 -22.48 5.02 -8.09
C VAL A 790 -22.73 3.68 -8.76
N GLY A 791 -22.30 3.54 -10.02
CA GLY A 791 -22.43 2.29 -10.76
C GLY A 791 -23.75 2.16 -11.52
N SER A 792 -24.30 0.94 -11.60
CA SER A 792 -25.59 0.68 -12.27
C SER A 792 -26.75 1.04 -11.35
N THR A 793 -27.63 1.91 -11.83
CA THR A 793 -28.83 2.33 -11.12
C THR A 793 -30.05 1.67 -11.72
N THR A 794 -30.90 1.08 -10.88
CA THR A 794 -32.22 0.58 -11.25
C THR A 794 -33.23 1.65 -10.87
N VAL A 795 -34.22 1.88 -11.73
CA VAL A 795 -35.35 2.76 -11.43
C VAL A 795 -36.46 1.89 -10.86
N THR A 796 -36.89 2.15 -9.63
CA THR A 796 -38.00 1.44 -9.00
C THR A 796 -39.32 1.74 -9.72
N SER A 797 -40.36 0.96 -9.44
CA SER A 797 -41.71 1.21 -9.98
C SER A 797 -42.25 2.60 -9.67
N ASP A 798 -41.76 3.23 -8.61
CA ASP A 798 -42.16 4.56 -8.15
C ASP A 798 -41.28 5.68 -8.71
N GLY A 799 -40.33 5.36 -9.61
CA GLY A 799 -39.42 6.31 -10.23
C GLY A 799 -38.23 6.72 -9.37
N GLU A 800 -37.99 6.01 -8.26
CA GLU A 800 -36.85 6.27 -7.37
C GLU A 800 -35.61 5.49 -7.83
N LEU A 801 -34.42 6.04 -7.56
CA LEU A 801 -33.15 5.43 -7.94
C LEU A 801 -32.70 4.45 -6.86
N ALA A 802 -32.54 3.18 -7.23
CA ALA A 802 -31.98 2.15 -6.39
C ALA A 802 -30.60 1.70 -6.90
N CYS A 803 -29.67 1.50 -5.97
CA CYS A 803 -28.27 1.20 -6.26
C CYS A 803 -27.64 0.30 -5.20
N GLU A 804 -26.57 -0.38 -5.61
CA GLU A 804 -25.68 -1.14 -4.72
C GLU A 804 -24.50 -0.31 -4.18
N ARG A 805 -24.24 0.89 -4.75
CA ARG A 805 -23.19 1.79 -4.27
C ARG A 805 -23.68 3.23 -4.14
N PHE A 806 -23.23 3.88 -3.07
CA PHE A 806 -23.53 5.27 -2.78
C PHE A 806 -22.26 6.01 -2.38
N GLN A 807 -22.12 7.25 -2.84
CA GLN A 807 -21.05 8.14 -2.44
C GLN A 807 -21.63 9.29 -1.60
N ILE A 808 -21.17 9.40 -0.37
CA ILE A 808 -21.59 10.42 0.60
C ILE A 808 -20.46 11.44 0.72
N LYS A 809 -20.75 12.68 0.35
CA LYS A 809 -19.78 13.79 0.41
C LYS A 809 -20.12 14.75 1.55
N VAL A 810 -19.17 14.93 2.45
CA VAL A 810 -19.28 15.78 3.65
C VAL A 810 -18.19 16.84 3.61
N ALA A 811 -18.54 18.11 3.79
CA ALA A 811 -17.58 19.20 3.83
C ALA A 811 -16.94 19.34 5.22
N THR A 812 -15.75 19.93 5.31
CA THR A 812 -15.15 20.26 6.61
C THR A 812 -15.96 21.36 7.33
N PRO A 813 -16.41 21.13 8.58
CA PRO A 813 -17.14 22.14 9.34
C PRO A 813 -16.30 23.40 9.59
N LYS A 814 -16.96 24.56 9.67
CA LYS A 814 -16.27 25.82 10.00
C LYS A 814 -15.71 25.79 11.43
N GLY A 815 -14.49 26.29 11.61
CA GLY A 815 -13.85 26.41 12.93
C GLY A 815 -13.14 25.14 13.42
N VAL A 816 -13.02 24.12 12.56
CA VAL A 816 -12.12 22.97 12.68
C VAL A 816 -10.72 23.40 12.24
N ALA A 817 -9.66 22.87 12.86
CA ALA A 817 -8.31 23.23 12.46
C ALA A 817 -8.01 22.77 11.02
N ASP A 818 -7.15 23.49 10.31
CA ASP A 818 -6.97 23.29 8.86
C ASP A 818 -6.48 21.87 8.48
N ASP A 819 -5.83 21.17 9.41
CA ASP A 819 -5.25 19.82 9.27
C ASP A 819 -5.89 18.79 10.23
N GLU A 820 -7.02 19.13 10.87
CA GLU A 820 -7.74 18.20 11.75
C GLU A 820 -8.53 17.18 10.92
N ASP A 821 -8.31 15.89 11.20
CA ASP A 821 -8.97 14.79 10.50
C ASP A 821 -10.39 14.56 11.03
N ILE A 822 -11.37 14.69 10.14
CA ILE A 822 -12.79 14.48 10.42
C ILE A 822 -13.28 13.11 9.91
N THR A 823 -12.42 12.34 9.24
CA THR A 823 -12.73 11.05 8.63
C THR A 823 -13.26 10.03 9.65
N PRO A 824 -12.71 9.92 10.88
CA PRO A 824 -13.24 9.00 11.89
C PRO A 824 -14.68 9.34 12.31
N ALA A 825 -14.97 10.64 12.48
CA ALA A 825 -16.31 11.10 12.86
C ALA A 825 -17.34 10.85 11.76
N VAL A 826 -17.00 11.13 10.49
CA VAL A 826 -17.88 10.85 9.34
C VAL A 826 -18.10 9.35 9.17
N SER A 827 -17.03 8.56 9.28
CA SER A 827 -17.07 7.10 9.16
C SER A 827 -17.94 6.47 10.24
N SER A 828 -17.82 6.93 11.49
CA SER A 828 -18.64 6.47 12.61
C SER A 828 -20.13 6.70 12.37
N ILE A 829 -20.50 7.89 11.89
CA ILE A 829 -21.91 8.22 11.61
C ILE A 829 -22.48 7.37 10.47
N ILE A 830 -21.71 7.15 9.41
CA ILE A 830 -22.14 6.31 8.27
C ILE A 830 -22.22 4.84 8.68
N ASN A 831 -21.28 4.35 9.49
CA ASN A 831 -21.28 2.98 10.02
C ASN A 831 -22.47 2.72 10.95
N GLU A 832 -22.82 3.68 11.82
CA GLU A 832 -24.04 3.58 12.63
C GLU A 832 -25.29 3.54 11.75
N ALA A 833 -25.30 4.30 10.65
CA ALA A 833 -26.43 4.32 9.73
C ALA A 833 -26.59 3.02 8.94
N PHE A 834 -25.53 2.52 8.28
CA PHE A 834 -25.65 1.45 7.28
C PHE A 834 -24.84 0.20 7.56
N GLY A 835 -24.12 0.10 8.68
CA GLY A 835 -23.14 -0.96 8.89
C GLY A 835 -23.64 -2.39 8.61
N SER A 836 -24.94 -2.68 8.82
CA SER A 836 -25.56 -4.00 8.55
C SER A 836 -25.86 -4.32 7.09
N GLU A 837 -25.86 -3.30 6.27
CA GLU A 837 -26.18 -3.37 4.85
C GLU A 837 -24.92 -3.24 4.00
N LEU A 838 -23.80 -2.83 4.60
CA LEU A 838 -22.53 -2.62 3.92
C LEU A 838 -21.66 -3.88 3.90
N ASP A 839 -20.90 -4.02 2.82
CA ASP A 839 -19.85 -5.04 2.67
C ASP A 839 -18.57 -4.59 3.37
N ILE A 840 -18.67 -4.34 4.69
CA ILE A 840 -17.56 -3.95 5.55
C ILE A 840 -17.58 -4.76 6.84
N THR A 841 -16.40 -5.10 7.32
CA THR A 841 -16.13 -5.72 8.61
C THR A 841 -16.22 -4.62 9.69
N ARG A 842 -17.29 -4.58 10.50
CA ARG A 842 -17.53 -3.47 11.44
C ARG A 842 -16.58 -3.48 12.64
N PRO A 843 -16.15 -2.33 13.18
CA PRO A 843 -15.46 -2.32 14.47
C PRO A 843 -16.40 -2.88 15.55
N LEU A 844 -15.86 -3.71 16.45
CA LEU A 844 -16.58 -4.31 17.56
C LEU A 844 -16.33 -3.48 18.82
N VAL A 845 -17.39 -3.07 19.49
CA VAL A 845 -17.32 -2.49 20.84
C VAL A 845 -17.50 -3.63 21.84
N PHE A 846 -16.67 -3.67 22.87
CA PHE A 846 -16.75 -4.66 23.94
C PHE A 846 -16.12 -4.11 25.22
N ASP A 847 -16.28 -4.83 26.32
CA ASP A 847 -15.72 -4.43 27.61
C ASP A 847 -14.18 -4.38 27.53
N GLY A 848 -13.56 -3.25 27.93
CA GLY A 848 -12.11 -3.09 27.96
C GLY A 848 -11.49 -2.34 26.75
N VAL A 849 -12.28 -2.06 25.70
CA VAL A 849 -11.77 -1.40 24.46
C VAL A 849 -11.18 -0.01 24.72
N THR A 850 -11.82 0.81 25.56
CA THR A 850 -11.39 2.21 25.82
C THR A 850 -10.70 2.41 27.18
N GLY A 851 -10.46 1.33 27.93
CA GLY A 851 -9.80 1.35 29.24
C GLY A 851 -10.02 0.05 30.00
N GLY A 852 -9.01 -0.37 30.77
CA GLY A 852 -8.99 -1.64 31.51
C GLY A 852 -7.58 -2.25 31.50
N THR A 853 -7.22 -3.00 32.55
CA THR A 853 -5.94 -3.73 32.56
C THR A 853 -6.13 -5.12 31.95
N TYR A 854 -5.16 -5.63 31.19
CA TYR A 854 -5.27 -6.94 30.53
C TYR A 854 -5.67 -8.06 31.51
N ALA A 855 -5.18 -8.00 32.75
CA ALA A 855 -5.46 -8.96 33.82
C ALA A 855 -6.95 -9.09 34.18
N GLU A 856 -7.79 -8.12 33.83
CA GLU A 856 -9.25 -8.19 34.03
C GLU A 856 -9.94 -9.06 32.96
N TYR A 857 -9.30 -9.23 31.80
CA TYR A 857 -9.88 -9.87 30.61
C TYR A 857 -9.17 -11.17 30.21
N THR A 858 -8.04 -11.48 30.83
CA THR A 858 -7.24 -12.68 30.54
C THR A 858 -7.22 -13.64 31.71
N TYR A 859 -7.44 -14.92 31.44
CA TYR A 859 -7.50 -15.99 32.46
C TYR A 859 -6.52 -17.12 32.10
N PRO A 860 -5.68 -17.59 33.04
CA PRO A 860 -4.86 -18.77 32.80
C PRO A 860 -5.74 -20.03 32.67
N ILE A 861 -5.39 -20.93 31.77
CA ILE A 861 -6.12 -22.19 31.56
C ILE A 861 -5.42 -23.31 32.33
N GLU A 862 -5.92 -23.65 33.51
CA GLU A 862 -5.33 -24.65 34.41
C GLU A 862 -6.04 -26.00 34.35
N SER A 863 -7.27 -26.03 33.84
CA SER A 863 -8.13 -27.22 33.80
C SER A 863 -8.81 -27.41 32.43
N ALA A 864 -9.17 -28.65 32.12
CA ALA A 864 -9.81 -29.01 30.84
C ALA A 864 -11.23 -28.43 30.66
N ALA A 865 -11.87 -27.94 31.72
CA ALA A 865 -13.20 -27.36 31.64
C ALA A 865 -13.11 -25.82 31.59
N LEU A 866 -13.41 -25.22 30.44
CA LEU A 866 -13.23 -23.77 30.25
C LEU A 866 -13.92 -22.94 31.34
N GLY A 867 -15.15 -23.31 31.72
CA GLY A 867 -15.94 -22.60 32.72
C GLY A 867 -15.30 -22.52 34.11
N ASP A 868 -14.44 -23.48 34.47
CA ASP A 868 -13.72 -23.47 35.75
C ASP A 868 -12.55 -22.47 35.72
N ASN A 869 -11.99 -22.19 34.53
CA ASN A 869 -10.89 -21.23 34.35
C ASN A 869 -11.38 -19.77 34.25
N ILE A 870 -12.50 -19.54 33.54
CA ILE A 870 -13.03 -18.18 33.28
C ILE A 870 -14.10 -17.71 34.28
N ASN A 871 -14.21 -18.38 35.44
CA ASN A 871 -15.23 -18.10 36.46
C ASN A 871 -16.69 -18.21 35.96
N MET A 872 -16.95 -19.06 34.96
CA MET A 872 -18.29 -19.34 34.41
C MET A 872 -18.61 -20.85 34.46
N PRO A 873 -18.84 -21.46 35.63
CA PRO A 873 -18.95 -22.91 35.81
C PRO A 873 -20.16 -23.56 35.09
N SER A 874 -21.09 -22.75 34.57
CA SER A 874 -22.20 -23.22 33.74
C SER A 874 -21.79 -23.56 32.30
N LYS A 875 -20.61 -23.12 31.84
CA LYS A 875 -20.10 -23.36 30.48
C LYS A 875 -19.19 -24.59 30.46
N ARG A 876 -19.60 -25.64 29.76
CA ARG A 876 -18.89 -26.92 29.69
C ARG A 876 -18.25 -27.13 28.32
N PHE A 877 -17.23 -26.34 28.01
CA PHE A 877 -16.37 -26.55 26.85
C PHE A 877 -15.11 -27.29 27.28
N ASN A 878 -14.69 -28.29 26.51
CA ASN A 878 -13.44 -29.00 26.72
C ASN A 878 -12.30 -28.24 26.04
N VAL A 879 -11.29 -27.86 26.82
CA VAL A 879 -10.13 -27.06 26.38
C VAL A 879 -8.82 -27.72 26.78
N ALA A 880 -8.81 -29.06 26.84
CA ALA A 880 -7.64 -29.85 27.24
C ALA A 880 -6.37 -29.50 26.43
N ASP A 881 -6.52 -29.21 25.13
CA ASP A 881 -5.40 -28.88 24.24
C ASP A 881 -4.79 -27.49 24.52
N TYR A 882 -5.46 -26.65 25.32
CA TYR A 882 -5.04 -25.29 25.66
C TYR A 882 -4.58 -25.14 27.12
N ILE A 883 -4.44 -26.24 27.86
CA ILE A 883 -3.99 -26.19 29.26
C ILE A 883 -2.56 -25.65 29.33
N GLY A 884 -2.33 -24.66 30.19
CA GLY A 884 -1.10 -23.87 30.26
C GLY A 884 -1.13 -22.59 29.40
N GLY A 885 -2.14 -22.41 28.57
CA GLY A 885 -2.36 -21.20 27.77
C GLY A 885 -3.19 -20.13 28.48
N VAL A 886 -3.64 -19.15 27.72
CA VAL A 886 -4.48 -18.04 28.18
C VAL A 886 -5.84 -18.06 27.46
N ALA A 887 -6.90 -17.75 28.21
CA ALA A 887 -8.21 -17.44 27.68
C ALA A 887 -8.44 -15.92 27.76
N VAL A 888 -8.54 -15.26 26.61
CA VAL A 888 -8.96 -13.86 26.51
C VAL A 888 -10.48 -13.84 26.40
N VAL A 889 -11.16 -13.33 27.43
CA VAL A 889 -12.62 -13.28 27.49
C VAL A 889 -13.09 -11.91 27.08
N ILE A 890 -13.92 -11.89 26.04
CA ILE A 890 -14.47 -10.69 25.44
C ILE A 890 -15.97 -10.71 25.67
N ALA A 891 -16.46 -9.71 26.39
CA ALA A 891 -17.85 -9.62 26.80
C ALA A 891 -18.54 -8.39 26.21
N ASN A 892 -19.87 -8.45 26.08
CA ASN A 892 -20.72 -7.38 25.54
C ASN A 892 -20.31 -6.91 24.14
N VAL A 893 -19.99 -7.86 23.25
CA VAL A 893 -19.62 -7.59 21.86
C VAL A 893 -20.82 -7.02 21.08
N ASP A 894 -20.65 -5.81 20.54
CA ASP A 894 -21.64 -5.11 19.72
C ASP A 894 -20.99 -4.55 18.43
N PRO A 895 -21.47 -4.93 17.23
CA PRO A 895 -22.53 -5.92 16.96
C PRO A 895 -22.09 -7.36 17.30
N PRO A 896 -23.02 -8.30 17.58
CA PRO A 896 -22.68 -9.71 17.82
C PRO A 896 -21.85 -10.30 16.68
N ALA A 897 -20.75 -10.98 17.02
CA ALA A 897 -19.77 -11.48 16.04
C ALA A 897 -19.76 -13.01 15.95
N SER A 898 -19.52 -13.56 14.75
CA SER A 898 -19.31 -15.00 14.59
C SER A 898 -17.87 -15.38 15.00
N PRO A 899 -17.64 -16.60 15.53
CA PRO A 899 -16.28 -17.07 15.81
C PRO A 899 -15.34 -17.00 14.60
N GLU A 900 -15.86 -17.25 13.40
CA GLU A 900 -15.10 -17.17 12.14
C GLU A 900 -14.69 -15.73 11.78
N ASP A 901 -15.56 -14.73 11.99
CA ASP A 901 -15.22 -13.32 11.76
C ASP A 901 -14.16 -12.84 12.76
N VAL A 902 -14.31 -13.21 14.03
CA VAL A 902 -13.33 -12.94 15.08
C VAL A 902 -12.00 -13.61 14.73
N ALA A 903 -12.00 -14.86 14.25
CA ALA A 903 -10.79 -15.59 13.86
C ALA A 903 -10.05 -14.87 12.74
N SER A 904 -10.79 -14.53 11.68
CA SER A 904 -10.26 -13.84 10.51
C SER A 904 -9.65 -12.48 10.88
N ARG A 905 -10.27 -11.72 11.80
CA ARG A 905 -9.75 -10.44 12.29
C ARG A 905 -8.47 -10.61 13.08
N ILE A 906 -8.47 -11.54 14.03
CA ILE A 906 -7.32 -11.88 14.87
C ILE A 906 -6.14 -12.29 13.99
N GLU A 907 -6.38 -13.16 13.01
CA GLU A 907 -5.35 -13.65 12.09
C GLU A 907 -4.83 -12.54 11.17
N ARG A 908 -5.69 -11.68 10.62
CA ARG A 908 -5.25 -10.50 9.86
C ARG A 908 -4.36 -9.59 10.69
N MET A 909 -4.73 -9.33 11.94
CA MET A 909 -3.95 -8.51 12.87
C MET A 909 -2.62 -9.17 13.24
N ARG A 910 -2.62 -10.49 13.46
CA ARG A 910 -1.43 -11.32 13.75
C ARG A 910 -0.38 -11.24 12.64
N ASN A 911 -0.83 -11.14 11.40
CA ASN A 911 0.02 -10.97 10.22
C ASN A 911 0.60 -9.56 10.07
N GLN A 912 0.15 -8.58 10.86
CA GLN A 912 0.76 -7.26 10.85
C GLN A 912 2.12 -7.31 11.56
N PRO A 913 3.14 -6.57 11.11
CA PRO A 913 4.47 -6.69 11.71
C PRO A 913 4.55 -6.18 13.15
N ASP A 914 3.59 -5.38 13.58
CA ASP A 914 3.46 -4.99 14.98
C ASP A 914 3.04 -6.15 15.87
N PHE A 915 2.45 -7.23 15.35
CA PHE A 915 2.06 -8.45 16.07
C PHE A 915 2.72 -9.72 15.50
N ALA A 916 3.76 -9.57 14.68
CA ALA A 916 4.45 -10.70 14.08
C ALA A 916 5.06 -11.65 15.12
N ASP A 917 5.39 -11.14 16.31
CA ASP A 917 5.84 -11.91 17.47
C ASP A 917 4.81 -12.95 17.95
N THR A 918 3.55 -12.79 17.54
CA THR A 918 2.45 -13.67 17.94
C THR A 918 2.09 -14.70 16.85
N LEU A 919 2.76 -14.69 15.69
CA LEU A 919 2.53 -15.66 14.60
C LEU A 919 2.78 -17.11 15.04
N GLY A 920 2.02 -18.06 14.49
CA GLY A 920 2.13 -19.49 14.83
C GLY A 920 1.49 -19.94 16.14
N ARG A 921 0.95 -19.04 16.97
CA ARG A 921 0.26 -19.43 18.23
C ARG A 921 -1.05 -20.15 17.95
N GLN A 922 -1.26 -21.30 18.61
CA GLN A 922 -2.50 -22.05 18.51
C GLN A 922 -3.64 -21.21 19.07
N THR A 923 -4.63 -20.91 18.24
CA THR A 923 -5.75 -20.04 18.61
C THR A 923 -7.07 -20.71 18.27
N THR A 924 -8.05 -20.66 19.18
CA THR A 924 -9.43 -21.08 18.90
C THR A 924 -10.41 -20.15 19.58
N ILE A 925 -11.51 -19.84 18.90
CA ILE A 925 -12.54 -18.94 19.41
C ILE A 925 -13.78 -19.72 19.80
N ILE A 926 -14.16 -19.64 21.07
CA ILE A 926 -15.31 -20.32 21.63
C ILE A 926 -16.43 -19.30 21.89
N PRO A 927 -17.63 -19.48 21.33
CA PRO A 927 -18.78 -18.64 21.65
C PRO A 927 -19.29 -18.98 23.06
N LEU A 928 -19.27 -18.01 23.97
CA LEU A 928 -19.76 -18.18 25.33
C LEU A 928 -21.27 -17.94 25.39
N ASN A 929 -21.75 -16.82 24.85
CA ASN A 929 -23.18 -16.49 24.78
C ASN A 929 -23.56 -16.03 23.36
N GLN A 930 -24.78 -16.38 22.95
CA GLN A 930 -25.35 -15.96 21.67
C GLN A 930 -26.33 -14.82 21.87
N SER A 931 -26.40 -13.93 20.88
CA SER A 931 -27.42 -12.89 20.81
C SER A 931 -28.82 -13.48 20.72
N ALA A 932 -29.81 -12.78 21.29
CA ALA A 932 -31.21 -13.22 21.32
C ALA A 932 -31.85 -13.36 19.93
N ASP A 933 -31.31 -12.67 18.92
CA ASP A 933 -31.73 -12.71 17.53
C ASP A 933 -30.95 -13.74 16.68
N GLY A 934 -29.99 -14.45 17.26
CA GLY A 934 -29.16 -15.45 16.57
C GLY A 934 -28.15 -14.85 15.57
N SER A 935 -27.94 -13.53 15.58
CA SER A 935 -27.04 -12.85 14.64
C SER A 935 -25.55 -13.10 14.86
N GLY A 936 -25.17 -13.58 16.05
CA GLY A 936 -23.78 -13.83 16.43
C GLY A 936 -23.61 -14.06 17.92
N SER A 937 -22.37 -14.02 18.40
CA SER A 937 -22.03 -14.19 19.82
C SER A 937 -21.81 -12.82 20.47
N THR A 938 -22.39 -12.62 21.66
CA THR A 938 -22.20 -11.41 22.49
C THR A 938 -21.04 -11.56 23.45
N ASP A 939 -20.68 -12.79 23.80
CA ASP A 939 -19.54 -13.10 24.66
C ASP A 939 -18.75 -14.23 24.01
N LEU A 940 -17.44 -14.07 23.91
CA LEU A 940 -16.51 -14.99 23.24
C LEU A 940 -15.26 -15.20 24.11
N ALA A 941 -14.69 -16.40 24.05
CA ALA A 941 -13.39 -16.69 24.63
C ALA A 941 -12.41 -17.01 23.50
N ILE A 942 -11.32 -16.26 23.40
CA ILE A 942 -10.19 -16.54 22.53
C ILE A 942 -9.19 -17.34 23.35
N LEU A 943 -9.07 -18.63 23.03
CA LEU A 943 -8.10 -19.51 23.66
C LEU A 943 -6.82 -19.43 22.86
N VAL A 944 -5.72 -19.14 23.54
CA VAL A 944 -4.40 -19.06 22.95
C VAL A 944 -3.46 -19.96 23.73
N PHE A 945 -2.77 -20.83 23.01
CA PHE A 945 -1.70 -21.64 23.54
C PHE A 945 -0.42 -21.39 22.75
N ASP A 946 0.65 -21.15 23.49
CA ASP A 946 1.99 -21.02 22.97
C ASP A 946 2.81 -22.15 23.61
N ASP A 947 3.36 -23.04 22.79
CA ASP A 947 4.11 -24.18 23.28
C ASP A 947 5.47 -23.75 23.86
N THR A 948 5.96 -22.58 23.47
CA THR A 948 7.22 -22.00 23.95
C THR A 948 7.09 -21.32 25.31
N MET A 949 5.88 -20.89 25.71
CA MET A 949 5.61 -20.13 26.93
C MET A 949 4.27 -20.52 27.55
N ASN A 950 4.28 -21.16 28.73
CA ASN A 950 3.04 -21.64 29.36
C ASN A 950 3.00 -21.45 30.89
N TYR A 951 1.79 -21.33 31.44
CA TYR A 951 1.53 -21.10 32.88
C TYR A 951 1.82 -22.31 33.79
N ARG A 952 2.17 -23.47 33.22
CA ARG A 952 2.50 -24.67 34.03
C ARG A 952 3.96 -24.66 34.49
N ASP A 953 4.82 -23.92 33.79
CA ASP A 953 6.21 -23.76 34.18
C ASP A 953 6.34 -22.63 35.20
N GLN A 954 6.79 -22.99 36.41
CA GLN A 954 6.67 -22.13 37.59
C GLN A 954 7.62 -20.92 37.56
N ASP A 955 8.63 -20.96 36.69
CA ASP A 955 9.64 -19.90 36.50
C ASP A 955 9.20 -18.83 35.46
N ASP A 956 8.13 -19.06 34.70
CA ASP A 956 7.71 -18.22 33.55
C ASP A 956 6.47 -17.35 33.82
N TYR A 957 5.88 -17.39 35.02
CA TYR A 957 4.56 -16.76 35.28
C TYR A 957 4.46 -15.26 34.89
N ASP A 958 5.48 -14.46 35.23
CA ASP A 958 5.51 -13.03 34.89
C ASP A 958 5.76 -12.79 33.38
N LEU A 959 6.51 -13.69 32.75
CA LEU A 959 6.77 -13.68 31.31
C LEU A 959 5.49 -13.99 30.54
N VAL A 960 4.77 -15.05 30.91
CA VAL A 960 3.51 -15.45 30.26
C VAL A 960 2.44 -14.37 30.45
N ASN A 961 2.33 -13.74 31.62
CA ASN A 961 1.41 -12.62 31.82
C ASN A 961 1.70 -11.42 30.90
N THR A 962 2.98 -11.06 30.74
CA THR A 962 3.36 -9.86 29.97
C THR A 962 3.42 -10.12 28.46
N ARG A 963 3.87 -11.31 28.04
CA ARG A 963 4.22 -11.63 26.64
C ARG A 963 3.20 -12.51 25.92
N LEU A 964 2.38 -13.26 26.68
CA LEU A 964 1.25 -14.01 26.13
C LEU A 964 -0.05 -13.28 26.46
N ALA A 965 -0.44 -13.17 27.74
CA ALA A 965 -1.74 -12.64 28.12
C ALA A 965 -1.95 -11.17 27.73
N GLN A 966 -1.06 -10.27 28.17
CA GLN A 966 -1.15 -8.85 27.79
C GLN A 966 -1.07 -8.67 26.27
N ARG A 967 -0.22 -9.47 25.60
CA ARG A 967 0.01 -9.34 24.17
C ARG A 967 -1.20 -9.77 23.34
N GLU A 968 -1.77 -10.92 23.66
CA GLU A 968 -2.98 -11.43 23.02
C GLU A 968 -4.19 -10.54 23.33
N TRP A 969 -4.23 -9.91 24.51
CA TRP A 969 -5.22 -8.87 24.79
C TRP A 969 -5.07 -7.66 23.86
N GLU A 970 -3.86 -7.10 23.71
CA GLU A 970 -3.65 -5.96 22.79
C GLU A 970 -3.91 -6.33 21.33
N LEU A 971 -3.56 -7.56 20.92
CA LEU A 971 -3.88 -8.09 19.60
C LEU A 971 -5.39 -8.18 19.40
N ALA A 972 -6.11 -8.81 20.33
CA ALA A 972 -7.56 -8.94 20.26
C ALA A 972 -8.26 -7.59 20.29
N LYS A 973 -7.77 -6.68 21.13
CA LYS A 973 -8.22 -5.30 21.20
C LYS A 973 -8.09 -4.60 19.86
N SER A 974 -6.91 -4.66 19.24
CA SER A 974 -6.65 -4.00 17.95
C SER A 974 -7.46 -4.66 16.83
N ALA A 975 -7.41 -5.99 16.72
CA ALA A 975 -8.09 -6.77 15.69
C ALA A 975 -9.61 -6.57 15.66
N LEU A 976 -10.22 -6.48 16.84
CA LEU A 976 -11.68 -6.43 16.98
C LEU A 976 -12.19 -4.99 17.04
N ALA A 977 -11.43 -4.05 17.58
CA ALA A 977 -11.79 -2.63 17.57
C ALA A 977 -11.59 -1.98 16.20
N GLU A 978 -10.73 -2.52 15.34
CA GLU A 978 -10.55 -2.04 13.97
C GLU A 978 -11.59 -2.64 13.01
N GLY A 979 -12.21 -1.76 12.20
CA GLY A 979 -13.12 -2.15 11.13
C GLY A 979 -12.45 -2.02 9.77
N SER A 980 -12.89 -2.80 8.79
CA SER A 980 -12.43 -2.62 7.40
C SER A 980 -12.90 -1.27 6.85
N THR A 981 -12.03 -0.60 6.10
CA THR A 981 -12.36 0.67 5.44
C THR A 981 -13.42 0.49 4.34
N PHE A 982 -14.19 1.54 4.07
CA PHE A 982 -15.14 1.59 2.95
C PHE A 982 -14.46 1.35 1.58
N GLU A 983 -15.23 0.98 0.55
CA GLU A 983 -14.73 0.68 -0.81
C GLU A 983 -13.94 1.86 -1.43
N GLN A 984 -14.29 3.10 -1.04
CA GLN A 984 -13.50 4.29 -1.33
C GLN A 984 -13.61 5.28 -0.17
N VAL A 985 -12.47 5.82 0.27
CA VAL A 985 -12.43 6.95 1.21
C VAL A 985 -11.50 8.01 0.64
N SER A 986 -12.03 9.20 0.38
CA SER A 986 -11.25 10.36 -0.05
C SER A 986 -11.41 11.48 0.98
N SER A 987 -10.37 11.78 1.73
CA SER A 987 -10.30 12.88 2.68
C SER A 987 -9.28 13.92 2.23
N TYR A 988 -9.67 15.19 2.30
CA TYR A 988 -8.80 16.33 1.99
C TYR A 988 -8.90 17.34 3.12
N SER A 989 -7.77 17.65 3.77
CA SER A 989 -7.76 18.72 4.78
C SER A 989 -8.05 20.08 4.15
N SER A 990 -8.47 21.04 4.98
CA SER A 990 -8.73 22.41 4.52
C SER A 990 -7.45 23.07 3.98
N SER A 991 -6.28 22.71 4.50
CA SER A 991 -5.00 23.21 3.99
C SER A 991 -4.63 22.63 2.61
N VAL A 992 -4.95 21.35 2.35
CA VAL A 992 -4.78 20.72 1.04
C VAL A 992 -5.68 21.39 0.02
N ALA A 993 -6.96 21.54 0.36
CA ALA A 993 -7.95 22.16 -0.50
C ALA A 993 -7.59 23.60 -0.90
N LYS A 994 -7.14 24.44 0.06
CA LYS A 994 -6.66 25.80 -0.23
C LYS A 994 -5.46 25.80 -1.18
N SER A 995 -4.53 24.88 -1.00
CA SER A 995 -3.35 24.74 -1.86
C SER A 995 -3.70 24.30 -3.28
N LEU A 996 -4.62 23.33 -3.42
CA LEU A 996 -5.12 22.88 -4.72
C LEU A 996 -5.86 24.00 -5.46
N ALA A 997 -6.72 24.73 -4.76
CA ALA A 997 -7.40 25.91 -5.31
C ALA A 997 -6.41 26.98 -5.79
N ALA A 998 -5.39 27.30 -4.98
CA ALA A 998 -4.35 28.25 -5.36
C ALA A 998 -3.57 27.79 -6.61
N SER A 999 -3.20 26.51 -6.66
CA SER A 999 -2.47 25.92 -7.78
C SER A 999 -3.30 25.94 -9.07
N ALA A 1000 -4.60 25.67 -8.98
CA ALA A 1000 -5.53 25.77 -10.11
C ALA A 1000 -5.65 27.22 -10.64
N ILE A 1001 -5.74 28.21 -9.75
CA ILE A 1001 -5.77 29.63 -10.13
C ILE A 1001 -4.47 30.03 -10.84
N VAL A 1002 -3.31 29.58 -10.33
CA VAL A 1002 -2.01 29.83 -10.96
C VAL A 1002 -1.95 29.17 -12.33
N ALA A 1003 -2.41 27.92 -12.48
CA ALA A 1003 -2.45 27.20 -13.75
C ALA A 1003 -3.26 27.95 -14.81
N VAL A 1004 -4.48 28.38 -14.46
CA VAL A 1004 -5.37 29.14 -15.35
C VAL A 1004 -4.72 30.48 -15.72
N THR A 1005 -4.13 31.19 -14.76
CA THR A 1005 -3.48 32.48 -15.00
C THR A 1005 -2.28 32.35 -15.94
N LEU A 1006 -1.40 31.37 -15.69
CA LEU A 1006 -0.24 31.09 -16.55
C LEU A 1006 -0.67 30.71 -17.97
N THR A 1007 -1.72 29.90 -18.09
CA THR A 1007 -2.28 29.49 -19.39
C THR A 1007 -2.79 30.69 -20.16
N LEU A 1008 -3.61 31.55 -19.53
CA LEU A 1008 -4.16 32.75 -20.17
C LEU A 1008 -3.05 33.72 -20.57
N LEU A 1009 -2.03 33.90 -19.73
CA LEU A 1009 -0.89 34.75 -20.03
C LEU A 1009 -0.06 34.19 -21.19
N GLY A 1010 0.18 32.87 -21.21
CA GLY A 1010 0.88 32.19 -22.30
C GLY A 1010 0.16 32.37 -23.64
N ILE A 1011 -1.17 32.18 -23.67
CA ILE A 1011 -2.00 32.40 -24.86
C ILE A 1011 -1.97 33.89 -25.27
N LEU A 1012 -2.05 34.81 -24.31
CA LEU A 1012 -1.96 36.26 -24.56
C LEU A 1012 -0.67 36.60 -25.31
N VAL A 1013 0.46 36.15 -24.77
CA VAL A 1013 1.80 36.39 -25.29
C VAL A 1013 1.95 35.75 -26.67
N TYR A 1014 1.49 34.51 -26.84
CA TYR A 1014 1.54 33.81 -28.13
C TYR A 1014 0.80 34.60 -29.22
N ILE A 1015 -0.48 34.94 -28.99
CA ILE A 1015 -1.29 35.67 -29.96
C ILE A 1015 -0.70 37.06 -30.23
N TRP A 1016 -0.12 37.70 -29.22
CA TRP A 1016 0.46 39.04 -29.37
C TRP A 1016 1.67 39.00 -30.29
N VAL A 1017 2.59 38.06 -30.05
CA VAL A 1017 3.76 37.86 -30.90
C VAL A 1017 3.35 37.43 -32.30
N ARG A 1018 2.34 36.55 -32.42
CA ARG A 1018 1.88 35.99 -33.69
C ARG A 1018 1.24 37.03 -34.62
N PHE A 1019 0.42 37.93 -34.08
CA PHE A 1019 -0.36 38.89 -34.88
C PHE A 1019 0.12 40.35 -34.76
N GLY A 1020 1.20 40.60 -34.01
CA GLY A 1020 1.84 41.91 -33.89
C GLY A 1020 1.01 42.98 -33.18
N SER A 1021 -0.12 42.61 -32.56
CA SER A 1021 -1.02 43.55 -31.88
C SER A 1021 -1.71 42.90 -30.70
N LEU A 1022 -1.59 43.54 -29.54
CA LEU A 1022 -2.18 43.10 -28.27
C LEU A 1022 -3.71 43.15 -28.29
N ARG A 1023 -4.32 43.92 -29.20
CA ARG A 1023 -5.78 44.02 -29.35
C ARG A 1023 -6.42 42.69 -29.72
N TYR A 1024 -5.75 41.91 -30.59
CA TYR A 1024 -6.25 40.59 -31.01
C TYR A 1024 -6.17 39.59 -29.85
N SER A 1025 -5.09 39.61 -29.08
CA SER A 1025 -4.94 38.77 -27.88
C SER A 1025 -5.99 39.06 -26.83
N VAL A 1026 -6.23 40.35 -26.53
CA VAL A 1026 -7.24 40.74 -25.54
C VAL A 1026 -8.64 40.35 -26.00
N ALA A 1027 -8.97 40.54 -27.29
CA ALA A 1027 -10.27 40.12 -27.82
C ALA A 1027 -10.49 38.61 -27.69
N ALA A 1028 -9.47 37.79 -28.01
CA ALA A 1028 -9.54 36.34 -27.86
C ALA A 1028 -9.73 35.91 -26.40
N ILE A 1029 -9.02 36.54 -25.46
CA ILE A 1029 -9.14 36.22 -24.03
C ILE A 1029 -10.52 36.63 -23.49
N VAL A 1030 -11.06 37.77 -23.92
CA VAL A 1030 -12.42 38.18 -23.52
C VAL A 1030 -13.46 37.18 -24.04
N ALA A 1031 -13.32 36.68 -25.27
CA ALA A 1031 -14.19 35.65 -25.82
C ALA A 1031 -14.08 34.33 -25.01
N LEU A 1032 -12.86 33.92 -24.65
CA LEU A 1032 -12.63 32.73 -23.84
C LEU A 1032 -13.19 32.87 -22.42
N MET A 1033 -13.03 34.02 -21.78
CA MET A 1033 -13.64 34.32 -20.47
C MET A 1033 -15.17 34.30 -20.55
N HIS A 1034 -15.74 34.81 -21.63
CA HIS A 1034 -17.17 34.75 -21.90
C HIS A 1034 -17.66 33.30 -21.97
N GLU A 1035 -17.02 32.46 -22.79
CA GLU A 1035 -17.38 31.04 -22.95
C GLU A 1035 -17.21 30.27 -21.64
N PHE A 1036 -16.10 30.48 -20.92
CA PHE A 1036 -15.83 29.87 -19.63
C PHE A 1036 -16.92 30.22 -18.60
N THR A 1037 -17.34 31.48 -18.53
CA THR A 1037 -18.40 31.92 -17.59
C THR A 1037 -19.72 31.23 -17.89
N ILE A 1038 -20.08 31.11 -19.18
CA ILE A 1038 -21.31 30.42 -19.59
C ILE A 1038 -21.21 28.92 -19.29
N ALA A 1039 -20.07 28.29 -19.55
CA ALA A 1039 -19.85 26.88 -19.23
C ALA A 1039 -20.00 26.62 -17.72
N LEU A 1040 -19.41 27.45 -16.87
CA LEU A 1040 -19.61 27.38 -15.41
C LEU A 1040 -21.07 27.62 -15.00
N GLY A 1041 -21.76 28.56 -15.65
CA GLY A 1041 -23.19 28.80 -15.41
C GLY A 1041 -24.06 27.60 -15.77
N LEU A 1042 -23.76 26.92 -16.88
CA LEU A 1042 -24.44 25.69 -17.28
C LEU A 1042 -24.14 24.55 -16.30
N LEU A 1043 -22.90 24.41 -15.83
CA LEU A 1043 -22.56 23.48 -14.75
C LEU A 1043 -23.33 23.80 -13.47
N ALA A 1044 -23.45 25.07 -13.09
CA ALA A 1044 -24.28 25.50 -11.97
C ALA A 1044 -25.76 25.15 -12.18
N LEU A 1045 -26.27 25.21 -13.42
CA LEU A 1045 -27.64 24.86 -13.78
C LEU A 1045 -27.93 23.35 -13.64
N THR A 1046 -26.95 22.48 -13.88
CA THR A 1046 -27.15 21.02 -13.87
C THR A 1046 -27.78 20.49 -12.58
N SER A 1047 -27.44 21.05 -11.42
CA SER A 1047 -28.02 20.61 -10.14
C SER A 1047 -29.51 20.87 -10.04
N TYR A 1048 -30.00 21.94 -10.67
CA TYR A 1048 -31.44 22.24 -10.74
C TYR A 1048 -32.15 21.33 -11.75
N ILE A 1049 -31.48 21.01 -12.87
CA ILE A 1049 -32.01 20.08 -13.88
C ILE A 1049 -32.09 18.67 -13.32
N ALA A 1050 -31.06 18.21 -12.61
CA ALA A 1050 -31.00 16.88 -12.00
C ALA A 1050 -32.16 16.63 -11.02
N ARG A 1051 -32.62 17.67 -10.30
CA ARG A 1051 -33.77 17.60 -9.39
C ARG A 1051 -35.14 17.71 -10.08
N SER A 1052 -35.16 17.88 -11.40
CA SER A 1052 -36.38 17.99 -12.20
C SER A 1052 -36.70 16.69 -12.92
N GLY A 1053 -37.96 16.50 -13.35
CA GLY A 1053 -38.35 15.32 -14.14
C GLY A 1053 -37.59 15.18 -15.47
N LEU A 1054 -37.00 16.27 -15.97
CA LEU A 1054 -36.13 16.27 -17.16
C LEU A 1054 -34.75 15.66 -16.84
N GLY A 1055 -34.27 15.84 -15.61
CA GLY A 1055 -33.06 15.20 -15.10
C GLY A 1055 -33.20 13.67 -15.08
N GLY A 1056 -34.34 13.16 -14.61
CA GLY A 1056 -34.62 11.72 -14.61
C GLY A 1056 -34.61 11.07 -16.00
N PHE A 1057 -35.00 11.79 -17.06
CA PHE A 1057 -34.95 11.29 -18.44
C PHE A 1057 -33.55 11.36 -19.07
N VAL A 1058 -32.72 12.32 -18.67
CA VAL A 1058 -31.36 12.49 -19.21
C VAL A 1058 -30.35 11.60 -18.49
N LEU A 1059 -30.59 11.29 -17.21
CA LEU A 1059 -29.68 10.53 -16.35
C LEU A 1059 -30.07 9.05 -16.17
N GLY A 1060 -31.32 8.67 -16.46
CA GLY A 1060 -31.75 7.27 -16.54
C GLY A 1060 -31.51 6.69 -17.93
#